data_AF-A0A543AUJ4-F1
#
_entry.id   AF-A0A543AUJ4-F1
#
_cell.length_a   1.000
_cell.length_b   1.000
_cell.length_c   1.000
_cell.angle_alpha   90.00
_cell.angle_beta   90.00
_cell.angle_gamma   90.00
#
_symmetry.space_group_name_H-M   'P 1'
#
loop_
_entity.id
_entity.type
_entity.pdbx_description
1 polymer ?
#
loop_
_entity_poly.entity_id
_entity_poly.type
_entity_poly.pdbx_seq_one_letter_code
_entity_poly.pdbx_strand_id
1 'polypeptide(L)'
;MDSVLWRPGPSRMSPAAASIAEAVAAGRCGAMFPSVATPIEGRIRPVRRLAGPHDAEFVAAALSAPQFRPVVDAIKHATAWCEATDGHDLVATGVLSIDNDDLFGPLFTELFTVCAANRISQVDSYCHSRLLGWLTYLESFLQHLRADRGDLADRFGLGQTIVSITAQDNETHNRGRRVLRLADAGGVTVAYKARPAVGESMFLSDDGSVFELVNSLVDEQTSELPTLTCLARGTDADSRLWQEWIEPMQREPILRRDDVTVNGPVLPTAQAPLFWSRAGALAAASMAFGIGDLIEGNIICGRRAGEVLPRYHVVDLEVFGSHVVRLSETGLITGPGPLHHVGFESRPRACTVDPPMVYFRHDDMALVRSDRSWTRQTTDTVVSDSDGRFGYGQYLPDFIRGAFDLWAILCHHRDEIGAVLSNRYGDTAVTRVLPRETGDYAHALERLLLDGQEPAGHFNRAEREQLLAGDVPYFHVTAGDPATLYTLDGPTGESPDIRFFDTDGWDLSAFGTVIRDAVLFVKPTSPDRAAGVRTGYHEVAIDWTDVDSRLIYIWDDDTVRLQVTDLDDPTGLDEVSTRLRRIDHADATLRSAWVESGKKDEDLATRLAQLCGEAALWLESVVDEHGWPTAAMVGAEAAAAACRLLQHMDGSFDFRHRCLREMTSAAQNNAVPLADVAYVTDAVRLSEGRPQLYGTKFELRNGEFLPGRLADPDGVDALRASMGMPPLAEYAEKIRQRFGHTITSPAAGAAP
;
A
#
# COMPACT_ATOMS: atom_id res chain seq x y z
N MET A 1 9.88 -0.54 -34.75
CA MET A 1 10.08 -0.65 -33.30
C MET A 1 10.29 -2.13 -33.01
N ASP A 2 11.49 -2.64 -33.24
CA ASP A 2 11.86 -4.02 -32.88
C ASP A 2 13.18 -3.97 -32.10
N SER A 3 13.11 -4.31 -30.80
CA SER A 3 14.20 -4.48 -29.84
C SER A 3 13.88 -5.74 -29.02
N VAL A 4 14.80 -6.62 -28.61
CA VAL A 4 16.06 -7.10 -29.19
C VAL A 4 15.70 -8.27 -30.12
N LEU A 5 16.50 -8.56 -31.17
CA LEU A 5 16.37 -9.78 -31.97
C LEU A 5 17.78 -10.26 -32.29
N TRP A 6 18.39 -10.89 -31.30
CA TRP A 6 19.64 -11.61 -31.47
C TRP A 6 19.35 -13.10 -31.70
N ARG A 7 20.12 -13.72 -32.61
CA ARG A 7 20.07 -15.17 -32.89
C ARG A 7 21.49 -15.72 -32.93
N PRO A 8 21.74 -16.93 -32.40
CA PRO A 8 23.05 -17.56 -32.44
C PRO A 8 23.54 -17.81 -33.86
N GLY A 9 24.84 -17.65 -34.09
CA GLY A 9 25.55 -17.99 -35.33
C GLY A 9 26.68 -19.00 -35.07
N PRO A 10 27.13 -19.77 -36.07
CA PRO A 10 28.12 -20.81 -35.87
C PRO A 10 29.52 -20.23 -35.66
N SER A 11 30.16 -20.58 -34.55
CA SER A 11 31.54 -20.20 -34.22
C SER A 11 32.20 -21.23 -33.30
N ARG A 12 33.51 -21.11 -33.07
CA ARG A 12 34.29 -22.07 -32.30
C ARG A 12 34.11 -21.82 -30.79
N MET A 13 33.56 -22.81 -30.11
CA MET A 13 33.28 -22.78 -28.67
C MET A 13 34.57 -22.67 -27.83
N SER A 14 34.57 -21.76 -26.85
CA SER A 14 35.66 -21.64 -25.87
C SER A 14 35.47 -22.64 -24.70
N PRO A 15 36.53 -23.03 -23.97
CA PRO A 15 36.39 -23.91 -22.81
C PRO A 15 35.45 -23.35 -21.72
N ALA A 16 35.48 -22.05 -21.47
CA ALA A 16 34.58 -21.40 -20.51
C ALA A 16 33.10 -21.47 -20.96
N ALA A 17 32.84 -21.26 -22.26
CA ALA A 17 31.50 -21.41 -22.82
C ALA A 17 30.99 -22.87 -22.73
N ALA A 18 31.88 -23.84 -22.96
CA ALA A 18 31.57 -25.26 -22.83
C ALA A 18 31.19 -25.63 -21.39
N SER A 19 31.96 -25.16 -20.40
CA SER A 19 31.70 -25.41 -18.98
C SER A 19 30.33 -24.90 -18.53
N ILE A 20 29.96 -23.67 -18.91
CA ILE A 20 28.64 -23.12 -18.58
C ILE A 20 27.52 -23.87 -19.29
N ALA A 21 27.70 -24.26 -20.55
CA ALA A 21 26.72 -25.08 -21.26
C ALA A 21 26.52 -26.45 -20.58
N GLU A 22 27.60 -27.10 -20.12
CA GLU A 22 27.52 -28.34 -19.35
C GLU A 22 26.79 -28.16 -18.02
N ALA A 23 27.02 -27.05 -17.31
CA ALA A 23 26.28 -26.71 -16.10
C ALA A 23 24.78 -26.51 -16.38
N VAL A 24 24.42 -25.80 -17.46
CA VAL A 24 23.02 -25.66 -17.92
C VAL A 24 22.41 -27.00 -18.29
N ALA A 25 23.15 -27.89 -18.94
CA ALA A 25 22.68 -29.24 -19.23
C ALA A 25 22.34 -30.03 -17.96
N ALA A 26 23.06 -29.77 -16.87
CA ALA A 26 22.84 -30.35 -15.56
C ALA A 26 21.82 -29.57 -14.68
N GLY A 27 21.21 -28.51 -15.19
CA GLY A 27 20.20 -27.71 -14.49
C GLY A 27 20.78 -26.65 -13.54
N ARG A 28 22.04 -26.28 -13.69
CA ARG A 28 22.71 -25.15 -13.00
C ARG A 28 22.97 -24.00 -13.98
N CYS A 29 23.38 -22.82 -13.52
CA CYS A 29 23.69 -21.67 -14.39
C CYS A 29 22.52 -21.14 -15.24
N GLY A 30 21.30 -21.63 -15.03
CA GLY A 30 20.12 -21.20 -15.78
C GLY A 30 19.70 -19.77 -15.44
N ALA A 31 20.00 -19.32 -14.21
CA ALA A 31 19.72 -17.95 -13.75
C ALA A 31 20.78 -16.93 -14.19
N MET A 32 21.86 -17.36 -14.87
CA MET A 32 22.82 -16.45 -15.51
C MET A 32 22.29 -15.82 -16.82
N PHE A 33 21.09 -16.22 -17.25
CA PHE A 33 20.48 -15.78 -18.49
C PHE A 33 19.03 -15.34 -18.27
N PRO A 34 18.49 -14.49 -19.16
CA PRO A 34 17.07 -14.12 -19.15
C PRO A 34 16.15 -15.35 -19.12
N SER A 35 15.04 -15.26 -18.39
CA SER A 35 14.06 -16.35 -18.32
C SER A 35 13.36 -16.58 -19.65
N VAL A 36 12.87 -17.81 -19.86
CA VAL A 36 11.95 -18.12 -20.96
C VAL A 36 10.54 -17.72 -20.55
N ALA A 37 9.87 -16.92 -21.37
CA ALA A 37 8.53 -16.43 -21.12
C ALA A 37 7.69 -16.36 -22.40
N THR A 38 6.37 -16.26 -22.24
CA THR A 38 5.43 -16.10 -23.34
C THR A 38 4.54 -14.88 -23.12
N PRO A 39 4.34 -14.02 -24.13
CA PRO A 39 3.27 -13.03 -24.10
C PRO A 39 1.92 -13.73 -23.93
N ILE A 40 1.08 -13.15 -23.08
CA ILE A 40 -0.35 -13.44 -22.95
C ILE A 40 -1.11 -12.11 -23.04
N GLU A 41 -2.44 -12.15 -23.02
CA GLU A 41 -3.26 -10.93 -23.17
C GLU A 41 -2.91 -9.90 -22.08
N GLY A 42 -2.24 -8.82 -22.47
CA GLY A 42 -1.82 -7.72 -21.58
C GLY A 42 -0.64 -7.99 -20.64
N ARG A 43 -0.03 -9.19 -20.63
CA ARG A 43 1.08 -9.54 -19.69
C ARG A 43 2.14 -10.46 -20.32
N ILE A 44 3.29 -10.61 -19.65
CA ILE A 44 4.30 -11.64 -19.94
C ILE A 44 4.23 -12.72 -18.87
N ARG A 45 4.11 -13.99 -19.27
CA ARG A 45 4.07 -15.12 -18.34
C ARG A 45 5.41 -15.85 -18.32
N PRO A 46 6.13 -15.92 -17.17
CA PRO A 46 7.29 -16.80 -17.04
C PRO A 46 6.90 -18.25 -17.33
N VAL A 47 7.73 -18.95 -18.11
CA VAL A 47 7.54 -20.37 -18.43
C VAL A 47 8.56 -21.22 -17.69
N ARG A 48 9.86 -20.91 -17.81
CA ARG A 48 10.95 -21.67 -17.19
C ARG A 48 12.28 -20.91 -17.23
N ARG A 49 13.23 -21.31 -16.40
CA ARG A 49 14.66 -21.00 -16.58
C ARG A 49 15.28 -21.93 -17.62
N LEU A 50 16.48 -21.61 -18.10
CA LEU A 50 17.24 -22.46 -19.01
C LEU A 50 17.79 -23.69 -18.26
N ALA A 51 17.51 -24.89 -18.76
CA ALA A 51 17.98 -26.14 -18.19
C ALA A 51 17.91 -27.29 -19.20
N GLY A 52 18.85 -28.23 -19.09
CA GLY A 52 18.87 -29.45 -19.90
C GLY A 52 19.60 -29.31 -21.24
N PRO A 53 19.76 -30.42 -21.99
CA PRO A 53 20.67 -30.48 -23.14
C PRO A 53 20.36 -29.51 -24.27
N HIS A 54 19.07 -29.26 -24.53
CA HIS A 54 18.65 -28.37 -25.61
C HIS A 54 19.03 -26.90 -25.33
N ASP A 55 18.78 -26.43 -24.11
CA ASP A 55 19.16 -25.07 -23.73
C ASP A 55 20.68 -24.92 -23.60
N ALA A 56 21.38 -26.00 -23.23
CA ALA A 56 22.84 -26.01 -23.24
C ALA A 56 23.43 -25.80 -24.64
N GLU A 57 22.85 -26.42 -25.67
CA GLU A 57 23.24 -26.18 -27.07
C GLU A 57 23.00 -24.72 -27.47
N PHE A 58 21.86 -24.14 -27.06
CA PHE A 58 21.56 -22.72 -27.27
C PHE A 58 22.58 -21.81 -26.59
N VAL A 59 22.88 -22.04 -25.31
CA VAL A 59 23.86 -21.27 -24.53
C VAL A 59 25.26 -21.38 -25.12
N ALA A 60 25.69 -22.59 -25.50
CA ALA A 60 26.96 -22.81 -26.16
C ALA A 60 27.08 -22.01 -27.47
N ALA A 61 26.01 -22.00 -28.28
CA ALA A 61 25.98 -21.23 -29.51
C ALA A 61 25.98 -19.71 -29.24
N ALA A 62 25.29 -19.26 -28.19
CA ALA A 62 25.26 -17.86 -27.79
C ALA A 62 26.62 -17.34 -27.34
N LEU A 63 27.24 -18.02 -26.38
CA LEU A 63 28.54 -17.65 -25.84
C LEU A 63 29.68 -17.83 -26.86
N SER A 64 29.46 -18.55 -27.95
CA SER A 64 30.43 -18.63 -29.05
C SER A 64 30.39 -17.41 -29.97
N ALA A 65 29.30 -16.62 -29.99
CA ALA A 65 29.19 -15.48 -30.88
C ALA A 65 30.13 -14.32 -30.44
N PRO A 66 30.78 -13.60 -31.38
CA PRO A 66 31.81 -12.61 -31.05
C PRO A 66 31.35 -11.50 -30.09
N GLN A 67 30.08 -11.10 -30.16
CA GLN A 67 29.49 -10.08 -29.30
C GLN A 67 29.41 -10.50 -27.82
N PHE A 68 29.44 -11.79 -27.50
CA PHE A 68 29.46 -12.31 -26.12
C PHE A 68 30.87 -12.57 -25.60
N ARG A 69 31.92 -12.20 -26.35
CA ARG A 69 33.30 -12.26 -25.84
C ARG A 69 33.45 -11.59 -24.47
N PRO A 70 32.87 -10.39 -24.20
CA PRO A 70 32.96 -9.78 -22.87
C PRO A 70 32.37 -10.65 -21.75
N VAL A 71 31.24 -11.31 -21.99
CA VAL A 71 30.61 -12.25 -21.02
C VAL A 71 31.49 -13.48 -20.81
N VAL A 72 32.04 -14.05 -21.88
CA VAL A 72 32.96 -15.19 -21.78
C VAL A 72 34.24 -14.84 -21.01
N ASP A 73 34.79 -13.65 -21.23
CA ASP A 73 35.96 -13.18 -20.48
C ASP A 73 35.60 -12.89 -19.03
N ALA A 74 34.40 -12.38 -18.75
CA ALA A 74 33.89 -12.24 -17.39
C ALA A 74 33.73 -13.58 -16.67
N ILE A 75 33.18 -14.61 -17.33
CA ILE A 75 33.08 -15.98 -16.80
C ILE A 75 34.48 -16.50 -16.43
N LYS A 76 35.48 -16.33 -17.29
CA LYS A 76 36.86 -16.79 -17.00
C LYS A 76 37.43 -16.11 -15.76
N HIS A 77 37.28 -14.79 -15.65
CA HIS A 77 37.80 -14.04 -14.50
C HIS A 77 37.06 -14.41 -13.21
N ALA A 78 35.72 -14.53 -13.26
CA ALA A 78 34.93 -14.98 -12.12
C ALA A 78 35.31 -16.42 -11.70
N THR A 79 35.51 -17.32 -12.67
CA THR A 79 35.96 -18.70 -12.40
C THR A 79 37.33 -18.70 -11.71
N ALA A 80 38.30 -17.94 -12.22
CA ALA A 80 39.62 -17.84 -11.60
C ALA A 80 39.55 -17.26 -10.17
N TRP A 81 38.67 -16.28 -9.94
CA TRP A 81 38.43 -15.74 -8.60
C TRP A 81 37.80 -16.79 -7.68
N CYS A 82 36.80 -17.53 -8.16
CA CYS A 82 36.16 -18.63 -7.44
C CYS A 82 37.18 -19.71 -7.06
N GLU A 83 38.00 -20.18 -8.00
CA GLU A 83 39.05 -21.18 -7.75
C GLU A 83 40.10 -20.70 -6.75
N ALA A 84 40.45 -19.40 -6.77
CA ALA A 84 41.40 -18.82 -5.82
C ALA A 84 40.80 -18.63 -4.41
N THR A 85 39.48 -18.55 -4.31
CA THR A 85 38.74 -18.28 -3.06
C THR A 85 38.07 -19.54 -2.49
N ASP A 86 37.97 -20.61 -3.27
CA ASP A 86 37.44 -21.90 -2.84
C ASP A 86 38.29 -22.46 -1.68
N GLY A 87 37.61 -23.00 -0.67
CA GLY A 87 38.25 -23.37 0.59
C GLY A 87 38.44 -22.21 1.58
N HIS A 88 37.69 -21.12 1.44
CA HIS A 88 37.54 -20.10 2.48
C HIS A 88 37.16 -20.76 3.83
N ASP A 89 37.77 -20.33 4.94
CA ASP A 89 37.66 -20.99 6.25
C ASP A 89 36.25 -21.01 6.84
N LEU A 90 35.38 -20.12 6.37
CA LEU A 90 34.00 -19.96 6.84
C LEU A 90 32.94 -20.40 5.84
N VAL A 91 33.30 -20.73 4.60
CA VAL A 91 32.34 -21.03 3.52
C VAL A 91 32.64 -22.40 2.94
N ALA A 92 31.59 -23.22 2.78
CA ALA A 92 31.72 -24.57 2.26
C ALA A 92 32.22 -24.56 0.80
N THR A 93 33.00 -25.58 0.46
CA THR A 93 33.49 -25.81 -0.91
C THR A 93 32.33 -25.83 -1.90
N GLY A 94 32.50 -25.12 -3.02
CA GLY A 94 31.51 -25.05 -4.10
C GLY A 94 30.41 -24.00 -3.92
N VAL A 95 30.31 -23.33 -2.77
CA VAL A 95 29.38 -22.19 -2.58
C VAL A 95 29.88 -20.95 -3.33
N LEU A 96 31.19 -20.66 -3.26
CA LEU A 96 31.85 -19.62 -4.04
C LEU A 96 32.27 -20.17 -5.41
N SER A 97 31.30 -20.65 -6.18
CA SER A 97 31.50 -21.21 -7.51
C SER A 97 30.77 -20.39 -8.56
N ILE A 98 31.30 -20.33 -9.78
CA ILE A 98 30.59 -19.76 -10.94
C ILE A 98 29.29 -20.53 -11.26
N ASP A 99 29.21 -21.80 -10.83
CA ASP A 99 28.02 -22.64 -10.93
C ASP A 99 26.91 -22.24 -9.93
N ASN A 100 27.23 -21.42 -8.93
CA ASN A 100 26.24 -20.84 -8.01
C ASN A 100 25.54 -19.66 -8.70
N ASP A 101 24.50 -19.97 -9.46
CA ASP A 101 23.73 -18.97 -10.19
C ASP A 101 22.77 -18.17 -9.32
N ASP A 102 22.54 -18.58 -8.07
CA ASP A 102 21.93 -17.73 -7.05
C ASP A 102 22.85 -16.58 -6.62
N LEU A 103 24.19 -16.75 -6.72
CA LEU A 103 25.16 -15.71 -6.39
C LEU A 103 25.52 -14.86 -7.62
N PHE A 104 25.77 -15.49 -8.76
CA PHE A 104 26.28 -14.82 -9.97
C PHE A 104 25.20 -14.52 -11.02
N GLY A 105 24.03 -15.14 -10.93
CA GLY A 105 22.95 -15.03 -11.92
C GLY A 105 22.52 -13.60 -12.25
N PRO A 106 22.26 -12.74 -11.25
CA PRO A 106 21.82 -11.36 -11.50
C PRO A 106 22.83 -10.56 -12.34
N LEU A 107 24.11 -10.64 -11.99
CA LEU A 107 25.19 -9.97 -12.73
C LEU A 107 25.26 -10.50 -14.17
N PHE A 108 25.32 -11.82 -14.36
CA PHE A 108 25.50 -12.37 -15.69
C PHE A 108 24.27 -12.21 -16.60
N THR A 109 23.07 -12.16 -16.02
CA THR A 109 21.85 -11.80 -16.76
C THR A 109 21.93 -10.38 -17.32
N GLU A 110 22.44 -9.43 -16.52
CA GLU A 110 22.70 -8.05 -16.95
C GLU A 110 23.76 -8.01 -18.06
N LEU A 111 24.93 -8.63 -17.84
CA LEU A 111 26.02 -8.64 -18.82
C LEU A 111 25.60 -9.28 -20.15
N PHE A 112 24.86 -10.39 -20.08
CA PHE A 112 24.31 -11.06 -21.25
C PHE A 112 23.35 -10.14 -22.01
N THR A 113 22.44 -9.49 -21.29
CA THR A 113 21.46 -8.56 -21.87
C THR A 113 22.13 -7.40 -22.60
N VAL A 114 23.13 -6.79 -21.99
CA VAL A 114 23.90 -5.67 -22.58
C VAL A 114 24.68 -6.12 -23.81
N CYS A 115 25.33 -7.29 -23.77
CA CYS A 115 26.03 -7.86 -24.92
C CYS A 115 25.09 -8.27 -26.05
N ALA A 116 23.88 -8.73 -25.72
CA ALA A 116 22.86 -9.08 -26.70
C ALA A 116 22.29 -7.84 -27.40
N ALA A 117 22.03 -6.77 -26.65
CA ALA A 117 21.56 -5.49 -27.17
C ALA A 117 22.63 -4.77 -28.00
N ASN A 118 23.89 -4.81 -27.54
CA ASN A 118 25.07 -4.25 -28.19
C ASN A 118 24.87 -2.80 -28.68
N ARG A 119 24.28 -1.94 -27.81
CA ARG A 119 23.96 -0.54 -28.14
C ARG A 119 24.88 0.49 -27.49
N ILE A 120 25.47 0.18 -26.35
CA ILE A 120 26.40 1.09 -25.68
C ILE A 120 27.78 1.07 -26.38
N SER A 121 28.46 2.20 -26.40
CA SER A 121 29.72 2.37 -27.17
C SER A 121 30.91 1.60 -26.61
N GLN A 122 30.88 1.23 -25.32
CA GLN A 122 31.98 0.57 -24.60
C GLN A 122 31.53 -0.70 -23.85
N VAL A 123 30.88 -1.65 -24.54
CA VAL A 123 30.37 -2.90 -23.93
C VAL A 123 31.46 -3.67 -23.17
N ASP A 124 32.67 -3.83 -23.73
CA ASP A 124 33.77 -4.53 -23.04
C ASP A 124 34.15 -3.83 -21.72
N SER A 125 34.25 -2.50 -21.71
CA SER A 125 34.59 -1.72 -20.51
C SER A 125 33.47 -1.78 -19.46
N TYR A 126 32.22 -1.72 -19.91
CA TYR A 126 31.05 -1.86 -19.04
C TYR A 126 31.07 -3.22 -18.33
N CYS A 127 31.16 -4.32 -19.09
CA CYS A 127 31.16 -5.67 -18.52
C CYS A 127 32.33 -5.89 -17.56
N HIS A 128 33.52 -5.40 -17.92
CA HIS A 128 34.70 -5.47 -17.06
C HIS A 128 34.50 -4.70 -15.75
N SER A 129 34.00 -3.46 -15.82
CA SER A 129 33.74 -2.63 -14.64
C SER A 129 32.70 -3.26 -13.70
N ARG A 130 31.59 -3.77 -14.25
CA ARG A 130 30.54 -4.43 -13.46
C ARG A 130 31.05 -5.68 -12.77
N LEU A 131 31.81 -6.52 -13.47
CA LEU A 131 32.42 -7.71 -12.87
C LEU A 131 33.41 -7.34 -11.77
N LEU A 132 34.30 -6.37 -12.02
CA LEU A 132 35.29 -5.96 -11.03
C LEU A 132 34.62 -5.42 -9.78
N GLY A 133 33.59 -4.57 -9.94
CA GLY A 133 32.77 -4.08 -8.83
C GLY A 133 32.16 -5.22 -8.02
N TRP A 134 31.59 -6.21 -8.69
CA TRP A 134 31.01 -7.40 -8.04
C TRP A 134 32.04 -8.23 -7.27
N LEU A 135 33.19 -8.54 -7.88
CA LEU A 135 34.23 -9.34 -7.19
C LEU A 135 34.85 -8.58 -6.01
N THR A 136 35.09 -7.27 -6.16
CA THR A 136 35.53 -6.43 -5.03
C THR A 136 34.49 -6.40 -3.92
N TYR A 137 33.21 -6.34 -4.26
CA TYR A 137 32.13 -6.42 -3.28
C TYR A 137 32.15 -7.76 -2.52
N LEU A 138 32.28 -8.88 -3.22
CA LEU A 138 32.39 -10.20 -2.58
C LEU A 138 33.63 -10.34 -1.70
N GLU A 139 34.76 -9.76 -2.11
CA GLU A 139 35.98 -9.74 -1.29
C GLU A 139 35.77 -8.96 0.01
N SER A 140 35.17 -7.76 -0.05
CA SER A 140 34.81 -6.99 1.13
C SER A 140 33.82 -7.76 2.01
N PHE A 141 32.81 -8.40 1.43
CA PHE A 141 31.88 -9.25 2.15
C PHE A 141 32.59 -10.38 2.91
N LEU A 142 33.50 -11.11 2.28
CA LEU A 142 34.24 -12.20 2.93
C LEU A 142 35.16 -11.70 4.06
N GLN A 143 35.74 -10.52 3.89
CA GLN A 143 36.50 -9.86 4.96
C GLN A 143 35.60 -9.51 6.15
N HIS A 144 34.42 -8.94 5.91
CA HIS A 144 33.45 -8.64 6.94
C HIS A 144 32.94 -9.90 7.64
N LEU A 145 32.59 -10.94 6.88
CA LEU A 145 32.16 -12.23 7.42
C LEU A 145 33.21 -12.80 8.39
N ARG A 146 34.50 -12.69 8.03
CA ARG A 146 35.59 -13.12 8.92
C ARG A 146 35.75 -12.23 10.14
N ALA A 147 35.69 -10.91 9.96
CA ALA A 147 35.86 -9.94 11.04
C ALA A 147 34.75 -10.05 12.09
N ASP A 148 33.51 -10.21 11.64
CA ASP A 148 32.32 -10.16 12.49
C ASP A 148 31.88 -11.56 12.99
N ARG A 149 32.58 -12.64 12.63
CA ARG A 149 32.16 -14.03 12.90
C ARG A 149 31.80 -14.34 14.36
N GLY A 150 32.48 -13.71 15.32
CA GLY A 150 32.22 -13.91 16.75
C GLY A 150 30.89 -13.29 17.14
N ASP A 151 30.70 -12.02 16.78
CA ASP A 151 29.44 -11.31 17.02
C ASP A 151 28.27 -11.94 16.25
N LEU A 152 28.52 -12.50 15.07
CA LEU A 152 27.50 -13.22 14.30
C LEU A 152 27.04 -14.51 15.00
N ALA A 153 27.97 -15.27 15.56
CA ALA A 153 27.65 -16.44 16.36
C ALA A 153 26.90 -16.06 17.64
N ASP A 154 27.32 -14.99 18.32
CA ASP A 154 26.72 -14.55 19.58
C ASP A 154 25.33 -13.92 19.37
N ARG A 155 25.16 -13.10 18.33
CA ARG A 155 23.93 -12.32 18.09
C ARG A 155 22.86 -13.10 17.32
N PHE A 156 23.26 -13.91 16.33
CA PHE A 156 22.33 -14.61 15.44
C PHE A 156 22.36 -16.13 15.61
N GLY A 157 23.34 -16.68 16.33
CA GLY A 157 23.63 -18.12 16.31
C GLY A 157 24.31 -18.58 15.02
N LEU A 158 24.74 -17.66 14.15
CA LEU A 158 25.40 -17.96 12.86
C LEU A 158 26.86 -18.32 13.09
N GLY A 159 27.10 -19.56 13.53
CA GLY A 159 28.44 -20.03 13.93
C GLY A 159 28.97 -21.22 13.13
N GLN A 160 28.15 -21.85 12.28
CA GLN A 160 28.59 -22.98 11.45
C GLN A 160 29.11 -22.52 10.10
N THR A 161 29.69 -23.45 9.33
CA THR A 161 30.14 -23.19 7.95
C THR A 161 28.96 -22.72 7.10
N ILE A 162 29.14 -21.62 6.36
CA ILE A 162 28.16 -21.12 5.40
C ILE A 162 28.04 -22.11 4.23
N VAL A 163 26.83 -22.60 3.99
CA VAL A 163 26.53 -23.60 2.93
C VAL A 163 25.72 -23.02 1.78
N SER A 164 25.20 -21.81 1.92
CA SER A 164 24.43 -21.12 0.88
C SER A 164 24.69 -19.62 0.93
N ILE A 165 24.87 -19.02 -0.25
CA ILE A 165 24.93 -17.58 -0.45
C ILE A 165 24.12 -17.26 -1.70
N THR A 166 23.13 -16.39 -1.56
CA THR A 166 22.23 -15.96 -2.64
C THR A 166 22.26 -14.43 -2.72
N ALA A 167 22.42 -13.88 -3.92
CA ALA A 167 22.29 -12.46 -4.20
C ALA A 167 20.86 -12.15 -4.61
N GLN A 168 20.25 -11.11 -4.01
CA GLN A 168 18.89 -10.71 -4.38
C GLN A 168 18.86 -10.08 -5.79
N ASP A 169 17.85 -10.47 -6.57
CA ASP A 169 17.66 -10.04 -7.97
C ASP A 169 17.33 -8.53 -8.09
N ASN A 170 16.68 -7.96 -7.07
CA ASN A 170 16.16 -6.59 -7.10
C ASN A 170 17.23 -5.53 -6.82
N GLU A 171 17.05 -4.36 -7.45
CA GLU A 171 17.73 -3.07 -7.26
C GLU A 171 19.25 -3.11 -7.05
N THR A 172 20.01 -2.70 -8.08
CA THR A 172 21.46 -2.54 -7.98
C THR A 172 21.83 -1.13 -7.57
N HIS A 173 22.55 -1.02 -6.46
CA HIS A 173 23.18 0.23 -6.03
C HIS A 173 24.70 0.09 -6.00
N ASN A 174 25.40 1.21 -6.18
CA ASN A 174 26.83 1.34 -5.97
C ASN A 174 27.67 0.20 -6.61
N ARG A 175 27.70 0.15 -7.94
CA ARG A 175 28.45 -0.79 -8.78
C ARG A 175 27.95 -2.23 -8.65
N GLY A 176 26.63 -2.39 -8.61
CA GLY A 176 26.01 -3.72 -8.60
C GLY A 176 26.03 -4.43 -7.25
N ARG A 177 26.22 -3.73 -6.13
CA ARG A 177 26.02 -4.32 -4.80
C ARG A 177 24.58 -4.73 -4.64
N ARG A 178 24.37 -5.84 -3.92
CA ARG A 178 23.07 -6.48 -3.68
C ARG A 178 23.01 -6.94 -2.23
N VAL A 179 21.81 -7.14 -1.72
CA VAL A 179 21.65 -7.85 -0.44
C VAL A 179 22.04 -9.32 -0.64
N LEU A 180 22.89 -9.84 0.23
CA LEU A 180 23.25 -11.26 0.24
C LEU A 180 22.49 -11.99 1.35
N ARG A 181 21.81 -13.09 1.03
CA ARG A 181 21.26 -14.03 2.00
C ARG A 181 22.27 -15.13 2.24
N LEU A 182 22.61 -15.38 3.50
CA LEU A 182 23.47 -16.48 3.93
C LEU A 182 22.63 -17.55 4.65
N ALA A 183 23.02 -18.81 4.48
CA ALA A 183 22.57 -19.88 5.36
C ALA A 183 23.78 -20.73 5.80
N ASP A 184 23.86 -21.04 7.09
CA ASP A 184 24.86 -21.95 7.63
C ASP A 184 24.38 -23.41 7.65
N ALA A 185 25.30 -24.35 7.94
CA ALA A 185 24.99 -25.77 8.02
C ALA A 185 23.99 -26.13 9.15
N GLY A 186 23.75 -25.21 10.09
CA GLY A 186 22.75 -25.32 11.14
C GLY A 186 21.36 -24.86 10.72
N GLY A 187 21.23 -24.24 9.54
CA GLY A 187 19.98 -23.66 9.02
C GLY A 187 19.71 -22.25 9.51
N VAL A 188 20.67 -21.57 10.15
CA VAL A 188 20.55 -20.16 10.54
C VAL A 188 20.72 -19.29 9.30
N THR A 189 19.82 -18.32 9.12
CA THR A 189 19.76 -17.46 7.95
C THR A 189 19.87 -15.99 8.30
N VAL A 190 20.77 -15.27 7.61
CA VAL A 190 21.09 -13.86 7.88
C VAL A 190 21.23 -13.11 6.55
N ALA A 191 20.72 -11.87 6.51
CA ALA A 191 20.95 -10.92 5.43
C ALA A 191 22.21 -10.08 5.69
N TYR A 192 23.02 -9.87 4.66
CA TYR A 192 24.13 -8.94 4.64
C TYR A 192 23.84 -7.80 3.67
N LYS A 193 23.92 -6.56 4.15
CA LYS A 193 23.72 -5.33 3.36
C LYS A 193 24.92 -4.41 3.51
N ALA A 194 25.55 -4.01 2.40
CA ALA A 194 26.74 -3.15 2.41
C ALA A 194 26.39 -1.67 2.18
N ARG A 195 25.69 -1.10 3.17
CA ARG A 195 25.21 0.28 3.18
C ARG A 195 25.04 0.79 4.64
N PRO A 196 24.93 2.11 4.85
CA PRO A 196 24.51 2.69 6.12
C PRO A 196 23.20 2.07 6.59
N ALA A 197 23.15 1.71 7.87
CA ALA A 197 22.07 0.95 8.50
C ALA A 197 21.40 1.73 9.64
N VAL A 198 21.44 3.06 9.55
CA VAL A 198 20.98 3.94 10.61
C VAL A 198 19.49 3.73 10.86
N GLY A 199 18.67 3.62 9.81
CA GLY A 199 17.23 3.42 9.96
C GLY A 199 16.88 2.09 10.64
N GLU A 200 17.49 0.98 10.22
CA GLU A 200 17.29 -0.32 10.88
C GLU A 200 17.80 -0.32 12.33
N SER A 201 18.94 0.32 12.60
CA SER A 201 19.47 0.43 13.95
C SER A 201 18.61 1.33 14.85
N MET A 202 18.05 2.39 14.28
CA MET A 202 17.24 3.38 14.98
C MET A 202 15.85 2.84 15.30
N PHE A 203 15.20 2.16 14.35
CA PHE A 203 13.81 1.76 14.48
C PHE A 203 13.63 0.27 14.70
N LEU A 204 14.37 -0.59 14.00
CA LEU A 204 14.05 -2.02 13.98
C LEU A 204 14.85 -2.84 15.00
N SER A 205 16.07 -2.43 15.36
CA SER A 205 16.94 -3.24 16.24
C SER A 205 16.24 -3.64 17.55
N ASP A 206 16.24 -4.92 17.89
CA ASP A 206 15.86 -5.43 19.22
C ASP A 206 16.97 -5.23 20.28
N ASP A 207 17.72 -4.13 20.15
CA ASP A 207 18.72 -3.67 21.12
C ASP A 207 18.74 -2.14 21.13
N GLY A 208 17.84 -1.58 21.94
CA GLY A 208 17.71 -0.17 22.26
C GLY A 208 17.08 0.69 21.16
N SER A 209 16.37 0.14 20.18
CA SER A 209 15.71 0.96 19.14
C SER A 209 14.55 1.78 19.69
N VAL A 210 14.09 2.74 18.88
CA VAL A 210 12.90 3.54 19.15
C VAL A 210 11.65 2.67 19.14
N PHE A 211 11.54 1.65 18.27
CA PHE A 211 10.37 0.76 18.34
C PHE A 211 10.42 -0.12 19.58
N GLU A 212 11.60 -0.56 20.04
CA GLU A 212 11.69 -1.28 21.32
C GLU A 212 11.30 -0.37 22.50
N LEU A 213 11.73 0.89 22.51
CA LEU A 213 11.29 1.87 23.51
C LEU A 213 9.77 2.02 23.49
N VAL A 214 9.18 2.27 22.33
CA VAL A 214 7.71 2.40 22.20
C VAL A 214 7.00 1.11 22.59
N ASN A 215 7.55 -0.05 22.25
CA ASN A 215 7.02 -1.35 22.66
C ASN A 215 7.13 -1.60 24.17
N SER A 216 8.01 -0.90 24.89
CA SER A 216 8.06 -0.94 26.35
C SER A 216 7.01 -0.06 27.03
N LEU A 217 6.40 0.85 26.26
CA LEU A 217 5.35 1.78 26.69
C LEU A 217 3.93 1.32 26.31
N VAL A 218 3.79 0.34 25.41
CA VAL A 218 2.49 -0.29 25.11
C VAL A 218 2.12 -1.28 26.20
N ASP A 219 0.93 -1.15 26.78
CA ASP A 219 0.40 -2.11 27.74
C ASP A 219 -0.16 -3.38 27.05
N GLU A 220 -0.47 -3.28 25.76
CA GLU A 220 -1.13 -4.33 24.97
C GLU A 220 -0.32 -4.78 23.74
N GLN A 221 -0.46 -6.06 23.39
CA GLN A 221 0.18 -6.65 22.19
C GLN A 221 -0.41 -6.14 20.86
N THR A 222 -1.53 -5.41 20.90
CA THR A 222 -2.31 -4.89 19.77
C THR A 222 -1.57 -3.81 18.99
N SER A 223 -0.63 -3.12 19.63
CA SER A 223 0.08 -1.95 19.08
C SER A 223 1.60 -2.14 18.98
N GLU A 224 2.05 -3.38 19.14
CA GLU A 224 3.47 -3.72 19.13
C GLU A 224 4.07 -3.56 17.71
N LEU A 225 5.08 -2.71 17.60
CA LEU A 225 5.84 -2.45 16.39
C LEU A 225 6.85 -3.57 16.10
N PRO A 226 7.15 -3.86 14.82
CA PRO A 226 8.06 -4.94 14.46
C PRO A 226 9.52 -4.58 14.76
N THR A 227 10.19 -5.38 15.56
CA THR A 227 11.65 -5.33 15.75
C THR A 227 12.33 -6.51 15.06
N LEU A 228 13.63 -6.38 14.82
CA LEU A 228 14.50 -7.36 14.19
C LEU A 228 15.84 -7.44 14.91
N THR A 229 16.44 -8.62 14.90
CA THR A 229 17.86 -8.77 15.24
C THR A 229 18.72 -8.11 14.17
N CYS A 230 19.45 -7.08 14.57
CA CYS A 230 20.33 -6.28 13.72
C CYS A 230 21.74 -6.19 14.32
N LEU A 231 22.74 -6.05 13.46
CA LEU A 231 24.12 -5.76 13.83
C LEU A 231 24.74 -4.82 12.79
N ALA A 232 24.71 -3.52 13.07
CA ALA A 232 25.37 -2.51 12.26
C ALA A 232 26.86 -2.38 12.61
N ARG A 233 27.69 -2.17 11.58
CA ARG A 233 29.15 -2.00 11.69
C ARG A 233 29.65 -1.00 10.66
N GLY A 234 30.84 -0.44 10.93
CA GLY A 234 31.54 0.46 10.02
C GLY A 234 30.99 1.88 10.00
N THR A 235 31.66 2.74 9.24
CA THR A 235 31.26 4.12 8.93
C THR A 235 31.51 4.39 7.45
N ASP A 236 30.75 5.30 6.85
CA ASP A 236 30.87 5.71 5.45
C ASP A 236 30.89 4.49 4.49
N ALA A 237 31.96 4.34 3.69
CA ALA A 237 32.10 3.28 2.70
C ALA A 237 32.27 1.86 3.28
N ASP A 238 32.62 1.72 4.57
CA ASP A 238 32.72 0.43 5.28
C ASP A 238 31.41 0.02 5.98
N SER A 239 30.39 0.87 5.88
CA SER A 239 29.10 0.64 6.55
C SER A 239 28.44 -0.64 6.05
N ARG A 240 27.96 -1.43 7.01
CA ARG A 240 27.27 -2.69 6.76
C ARG A 240 26.24 -3.02 7.84
N LEU A 241 25.25 -3.79 7.44
CA LEU A 241 24.25 -4.39 8.30
C LEU A 241 24.27 -5.91 8.14
N TRP A 242 24.29 -6.60 9.28
CA TRP A 242 23.77 -7.96 9.38
C TRP A 242 22.38 -7.91 10.00
N GLN A 243 21.43 -8.60 9.41
CA GLN A 243 20.03 -8.58 9.83
C GLN A 243 19.48 -10.00 9.80
N GLU A 244 18.66 -10.39 10.76
CA GLU A 244 18.01 -11.70 10.72
C GLU A 244 17.17 -11.81 9.45
N TRP A 245 17.17 -12.99 8.85
CA TRP A 245 16.35 -13.26 7.68
C TRP A 245 14.95 -13.69 8.11
N ILE A 246 13.93 -12.90 7.78
CA ILE A 246 12.54 -13.29 7.99
C ILE A 246 12.09 -14.15 6.83
N GLU A 247 11.86 -15.43 7.08
CA GLU A 247 11.29 -16.30 6.06
C GLU A 247 9.83 -15.92 5.76
N PRO A 248 9.45 -15.77 4.48
CA PRO A 248 8.07 -15.52 4.12
C PRO A 248 7.14 -16.60 4.67
N MET A 249 5.93 -16.21 5.05
CA MET A 249 4.88 -17.17 5.41
C MET A 249 4.61 -18.12 4.23
N GLN A 250 4.22 -19.36 4.54
CA GLN A 250 3.73 -20.28 3.51
C GLN A 250 2.58 -19.63 2.74
N ARG A 251 2.71 -19.59 1.41
CA ARG A 251 1.77 -18.91 0.52
C ARG A 251 0.77 -19.90 -0.05
N GLU A 252 -0.50 -19.50 -0.13
CA GLU A 252 -1.57 -20.27 -0.75
C GLU A 252 -2.23 -19.46 -1.89
N PRO A 253 -2.96 -20.10 -2.83
CA PRO A 253 -3.62 -19.39 -3.91
C PRO A 253 -4.68 -18.39 -3.42
N ILE A 254 -4.42 -17.09 -3.58
CA ILE A 254 -5.34 -16.00 -3.21
C ILE A 254 -6.05 -15.36 -4.41
N LEU A 255 -5.54 -15.58 -5.61
CA LEU A 255 -6.17 -15.18 -6.86
C LEU A 255 -6.09 -16.33 -7.85
N ARG A 256 -7.22 -16.70 -8.45
CA ARG A 256 -7.30 -17.66 -9.55
C ARG A 256 -8.11 -17.07 -10.68
N ARG A 257 -7.49 -16.94 -11.85
CA ARG A 257 -8.11 -16.64 -13.14
C ARG A 257 -7.62 -17.67 -14.15
N ASP A 258 -8.27 -17.76 -15.31
CA ASP A 258 -7.93 -18.77 -16.34
C ASP A 258 -6.45 -18.72 -16.78
N ASP A 259 -5.79 -17.57 -16.68
CA ASP A 259 -4.41 -17.33 -17.11
C ASP A 259 -3.39 -17.07 -15.99
N VAL A 260 -3.83 -16.83 -14.75
CA VAL A 260 -2.95 -16.44 -13.63
C VAL A 260 -3.40 -17.03 -12.29
N THR A 261 -2.43 -17.51 -11.51
CA THR A 261 -2.57 -17.82 -10.09
C THR A 261 -1.55 -17.01 -9.30
N VAL A 262 -2.02 -16.23 -8.32
CA VAL A 262 -1.15 -15.51 -7.37
C VAL A 262 -1.28 -16.18 -6.01
N ASN A 263 -0.14 -16.52 -5.40
CA ASN A 263 -0.09 -17.11 -4.06
C ASN A 263 0.36 -16.07 -3.04
N GLY A 264 -0.35 -15.94 -1.92
CA GLY A 264 -0.01 -15.01 -0.85
C GLY A 264 -0.25 -15.60 0.55
N PRO A 265 0.12 -14.88 1.61
CA PRO A 265 -0.09 -15.32 2.98
C PRO A 265 -1.58 -15.46 3.30
N VAL A 266 -1.93 -16.55 4.00
CA VAL A 266 -3.28 -16.81 4.51
C VAL A 266 -3.22 -16.94 6.03
N LEU A 267 -3.91 -16.04 6.72
CA LEU A 267 -4.05 -16.05 8.17
C LEU A 267 -5.27 -16.88 8.59
N PRO A 268 -5.23 -17.53 9.76
CA PRO A 268 -6.45 -17.94 10.43
C PRO A 268 -7.33 -16.70 10.69
N THR A 269 -8.62 -16.76 10.38
CA THR A 269 -9.56 -15.62 10.56
C THR A 269 -9.56 -15.06 11.97
N ALA A 270 -9.35 -15.90 13.00
CA ALA A 270 -9.24 -15.46 14.39
C ALA A 270 -7.99 -14.62 14.69
N GLN A 271 -6.95 -14.68 13.86
CA GLN A 271 -5.71 -13.90 14.03
C GLN A 271 -5.72 -12.59 13.24
N ALA A 272 -6.61 -12.46 12.25
CA ALA A 272 -6.64 -11.31 11.35
C ALA A 272 -6.89 -9.96 12.07
N PRO A 273 -7.81 -9.84 13.06
CA PRO A 273 -8.00 -8.58 13.79
C PRO A 273 -6.71 -8.05 14.44
N LEU A 274 -6.00 -8.91 15.19
CA LEU A 274 -4.75 -8.53 15.85
C LEU A 274 -3.63 -8.23 14.84
N PHE A 275 -3.55 -8.98 13.74
CA PHE A 275 -2.60 -8.71 12.66
C PHE A 275 -2.79 -7.30 12.08
N TRP A 276 -4.04 -6.93 11.76
CA TRP A 276 -4.35 -5.63 11.17
C TRP A 276 -4.26 -4.48 12.18
N SER A 277 -4.52 -4.73 13.46
CA SER A 277 -4.21 -3.78 14.54
C SER A 277 -2.73 -3.41 14.57
N ARG A 278 -1.82 -4.40 14.54
CA ARG A 278 -0.37 -4.16 14.49
C ARG A 278 0.07 -3.46 13.20
N ALA A 279 -0.57 -3.78 12.07
CA ALA A 279 -0.35 -3.06 10.82
C ALA A 279 -0.77 -1.58 10.91
N GLY A 280 -1.87 -1.30 11.62
CA GLY A 280 -2.32 0.05 11.94
C GLY A 280 -1.32 0.81 12.80
N ALA A 281 -0.79 0.17 13.84
CA ALA A 281 0.29 0.74 14.64
C ALA A 281 1.51 1.08 13.77
N LEU A 282 1.96 0.15 12.91
CA LEU A 282 3.07 0.43 11.99
C LEU A 282 2.78 1.62 11.05
N ALA A 283 1.54 1.78 10.56
CA ALA A 283 1.15 2.94 9.77
C ALA A 283 1.23 4.25 10.56
N ALA A 284 0.74 4.27 11.80
CA ALA A 284 0.83 5.42 12.69
C ALA A 284 2.30 5.79 13.00
N ALA A 285 3.14 4.81 13.33
CA ALA A 285 4.59 5.01 13.51
C ALA A 285 5.23 5.58 12.24
N SER A 286 4.92 5.00 11.08
CA SER A 286 5.53 5.42 9.81
C SER A 286 5.18 6.88 9.48
N MET A 287 3.95 7.30 9.76
CA MET A 287 3.56 8.71 9.64
C MET A 287 4.31 9.59 10.64
N ALA A 288 4.36 9.21 11.92
CA ALA A 288 4.95 10.02 12.99
C ALA A 288 6.47 10.22 12.82
N PHE A 289 7.18 9.15 12.44
CA PHE A 289 8.62 9.16 12.26
C PHE A 289 9.05 9.48 10.81
N GLY A 290 8.10 9.76 9.92
CA GLY A 290 8.39 10.13 8.53
C GLY A 290 9.04 9.00 7.71
N ILE A 291 8.68 7.75 8.00
CA ILE A 291 9.20 6.54 7.34
C ILE A 291 8.49 6.36 6.00
N GLY A 292 9.29 6.22 4.94
CA GLY A 292 8.84 6.09 3.56
C GLY A 292 9.36 4.83 2.87
N ASP A 293 8.99 4.68 1.60
CA ASP A 293 9.42 3.58 0.73
C ASP A 293 9.03 2.18 1.25
N LEU A 294 7.93 2.08 1.99
CA LEU A 294 7.42 0.83 2.56
C LEU A 294 6.53 0.05 1.57
N ILE A 295 7.02 -0.11 0.34
CA ILE A 295 6.36 -0.80 -0.77
C ILE A 295 6.60 -2.31 -0.73
N GLU A 296 5.97 -3.05 -1.67
CA GLU A 296 6.29 -4.47 -1.87
C GLU A 296 7.80 -4.66 -2.15
N GLY A 297 8.43 -5.59 -1.43
CA GLY A 297 9.88 -5.82 -1.45
C GLY A 297 10.57 -5.32 -0.18
N ASN A 298 10.07 -4.25 0.43
CA ASN A 298 10.63 -3.66 1.65
C ASN A 298 9.86 -4.08 2.92
N ILE A 299 8.70 -4.72 2.74
CA ILE A 299 7.90 -5.35 3.81
C ILE A 299 7.60 -6.79 3.46
N ILE A 300 7.64 -7.65 4.48
CA ILE A 300 7.32 -9.07 4.39
C ILE A 300 6.33 -9.49 5.46
N CYS A 301 5.33 -10.30 5.09
CA CYS A 301 4.51 -11.01 6.06
C CYS A 301 5.21 -12.32 6.45
N GLY A 302 5.57 -12.43 7.72
CA GLY A 302 6.34 -13.57 8.21
C GLY A 302 6.19 -13.77 9.72
N ARG A 303 6.99 -14.69 10.24
CA ARG A 303 7.11 -14.95 11.69
C ARG A 303 8.58 -14.99 12.06
N ARG A 304 8.95 -14.21 13.08
CA ARG A 304 10.24 -14.35 13.74
C ARG A 304 10.28 -15.64 14.56
N ALA A 305 11.47 -16.20 14.76
CA ALA A 305 11.65 -17.37 15.62
C ALA A 305 11.14 -17.10 17.04
N GLY A 306 10.22 -17.93 17.54
CA GLY A 306 9.60 -17.77 18.86
C GLY A 306 8.31 -16.93 18.87
N GLU A 307 7.98 -16.23 17.78
CA GLU A 307 6.69 -15.55 17.68
C GLU A 307 5.55 -16.51 17.32
N VAL A 308 4.41 -16.34 18.01
CA VAL A 308 3.21 -17.15 17.80
C VAL A 308 2.39 -16.66 16.61
N LEU A 309 2.33 -15.33 16.43
CA LEU A 309 1.49 -14.69 15.43
C LEU A 309 2.34 -14.07 14.33
N PRO A 310 1.97 -14.23 13.05
CA PRO A 310 2.61 -13.49 11.97
C PRO A 310 2.32 -12.00 12.10
N ARG A 311 3.21 -11.19 11.53
CA ARG A 311 3.03 -9.75 11.37
C ARG A 311 3.76 -9.27 10.11
N TYR A 312 3.56 -8.01 9.75
CA TYR A 312 4.44 -7.35 8.79
C TYR A 312 5.76 -6.98 9.47
N HIS A 313 6.86 -7.38 8.86
CA HIS A 313 8.20 -6.93 9.21
C HIS A 313 8.70 -5.98 8.14
N VAL A 314 9.20 -4.82 8.55
CA VAL A 314 9.96 -3.94 7.67
C VAL A 314 11.34 -4.58 7.52
N VAL A 315 11.73 -4.93 6.31
CA VAL A 315 13.03 -5.55 6.04
C VAL A 315 14.02 -4.58 5.43
N ASP A 316 13.56 -3.43 4.93
CA ASP A 316 14.40 -2.36 4.41
C ASP A 316 13.86 -1.00 4.89
N LEU A 317 14.65 -0.29 5.71
CA LEU A 317 14.24 0.99 6.30
C LEU A 317 15.36 2.02 6.15
N GLU A 318 15.35 2.71 5.00
CA GLU A 318 16.39 3.70 4.68
C GLU A 318 15.86 5.13 4.67
N VAL A 319 14.57 5.29 4.36
CA VAL A 319 13.89 6.59 4.23
C VAL A 319 13.11 6.86 5.51
N PHE A 320 13.53 7.88 6.25
CA PHE A 320 12.91 8.26 7.53
C PHE A 320 13.16 9.73 7.85
N GLY A 321 12.43 10.27 8.83
CA GLY A 321 12.59 11.64 9.32
C GLY A 321 12.13 12.72 8.34
N SER A 322 11.64 12.34 7.16
CA SER A 322 11.05 13.24 6.17
C SER A 322 9.64 13.69 6.59
N HIS A 323 9.24 14.90 6.21
CA HIS A 323 7.88 15.38 6.51
C HIS A 323 6.86 14.68 5.61
N VAL A 324 6.25 13.60 6.11
CA VAL A 324 5.17 12.86 5.45
C VAL A 324 3.84 13.59 5.66
N VAL A 325 3.18 14.02 4.58
CA VAL A 325 1.91 14.76 4.64
C VAL A 325 0.71 13.83 4.51
N ARG A 326 0.85 12.75 3.73
CA ARG A 326 -0.21 11.77 3.47
C ARG A 326 0.26 10.39 3.88
N LEU A 327 -0.64 9.57 4.41
CA LEU A 327 -0.28 8.21 4.80
C LEU A 327 0.19 7.37 3.59
N SER A 328 -0.29 7.67 2.38
CA SER A 328 0.17 7.00 1.16
C SER A 328 1.63 7.29 0.78
N GLU A 329 2.21 8.41 1.23
CA GLU A 329 3.62 8.74 0.98
C GLU A 329 4.57 7.81 1.74
N THR A 330 4.08 7.12 2.79
CA THR A 330 4.84 6.06 3.46
C THR A 330 5.10 4.86 2.54
N GLY A 331 4.30 4.66 1.50
CA GLY A 331 4.30 3.46 0.66
C GLY A 331 3.46 2.30 1.22
N LEU A 332 2.93 2.41 2.44
CA LEU A 332 2.13 1.36 3.08
C LEU A 332 0.74 1.20 2.45
N ILE A 333 0.07 2.29 2.12
CA ILE A 333 -1.29 2.24 1.56
C ILE A 333 -1.33 2.83 0.16
N THR A 334 -2.36 2.48 -0.59
CA THR A 334 -2.60 3.08 -1.92
C THR A 334 -2.88 4.58 -1.76
N GLY A 335 -2.34 5.38 -2.68
CA GLY A 335 -2.58 6.81 -2.75
C GLY A 335 -2.98 7.28 -4.15
N PRO A 336 -3.08 8.60 -4.36
CA PRO A 336 -3.23 9.16 -5.69
C PRO A 336 -1.94 8.93 -6.49
N GLY A 337 -1.99 8.13 -7.55
CA GLY A 337 -0.82 7.91 -8.40
C GLY A 337 -0.77 6.54 -9.06
N PRO A 338 0.31 6.26 -9.81
CA PRO A 338 0.50 4.98 -10.49
C PRO A 338 0.99 3.87 -9.54
N LEU A 339 1.61 4.22 -8.40
CA LEU A 339 2.09 3.26 -7.41
C LEU A 339 0.92 2.47 -6.83
N HIS A 340 1.00 1.15 -6.94
CA HIS A 340 -0.11 0.29 -6.56
C HIS A 340 0.28 -1.06 -5.95
N HIS A 341 1.59 -1.31 -5.82
CA HIS A 341 2.20 -2.42 -5.11
C HIS A 341 2.74 -1.92 -3.77
N VAL A 342 1.81 -1.55 -2.91
CA VAL A 342 2.07 -0.91 -1.61
C VAL A 342 2.29 -1.97 -0.51
N GLY A 343 2.77 -1.58 0.67
CA GLY A 343 3.01 -2.51 1.77
C GLY A 343 1.77 -3.28 2.23
N PHE A 344 0.61 -2.62 2.28
CA PHE A 344 -0.69 -3.16 2.70
C PHE A 344 -1.66 -3.19 1.52
N GLU A 345 -1.41 -4.09 0.57
CA GLU A 345 -2.26 -4.22 -0.61
C GLU A 345 -3.67 -4.70 -0.23
N SER A 346 -4.69 -3.96 -0.67
CA SER A 346 -6.09 -4.30 -0.40
C SER A 346 -6.68 -5.37 -1.34
N ARG A 347 -5.94 -5.75 -2.39
CA ARG A 347 -6.40 -6.72 -3.38
C ARG A 347 -5.24 -7.38 -4.12
N PRO A 348 -5.36 -8.65 -4.51
CA PRO A 348 -4.34 -9.30 -5.32
C PRO A 348 -4.32 -8.74 -6.74
N ARG A 349 -3.11 -8.52 -7.25
CA ARG A 349 -2.84 -8.05 -8.62
C ARG A 349 -2.00 -9.07 -9.37
N ALA A 350 -2.25 -9.16 -10.68
CA ALA A 350 -1.56 -10.11 -11.54
C ALA A 350 -0.26 -9.55 -12.16
N CYS A 351 0.09 -8.29 -11.91
CA CYS A 351 1.33 -7.66 -12.37
C CYS A 351 2.44 -7.80 -11.31
N THR A 352 3.68 -8.04 -11.74
CA THR A 352 4.87 -8.09 -10.87
C THR A 352 5.49 -6.70 -10.70
N VAL A 353 6.08 -6.45 -9.53
CA VAL A 353 6.98 -5.31 -9.25
C VAL A 353 8.33 -5.55 -9.91
N ASP A 354 8.93 -4.52 -10.50
CA ASP A 354 10.27 -4.56 -11.12
C ASP A 354 10.44 -5.72 -12.13
N PRO A 355 9.65 -5.75 -13.21
CA PRO A 355 9.73 -6.82 -14.19
C PRO A 355 11.11 -6.86 -14.89
N PRO A 356 11.62 -8.05 -15.25
CA PRO A 356 12.82 -8.18 -16.06
C PRO A 356 12.72 -7.37 -17.38
N MET A 357 13.80 -6.70 -17.77
CA MET A 357 13.85 -5.87 -18.98
C MET A 357 13.68 -6.67 -20.29
N VAL A 358 14.09 -7.93 -20.28
CA VAL A 358 14.08 -8.83 -21.46
C VAL A 358 13.75 -10.27 -21.06
N TYR A 359 13.31 -11.07 -22.03
CA TYR A 359 13.08 -12.51 -21.87
C TYR A 359 13.33 -13.26 -23.18
N PHE A 360 13.60 -14.57 -23.09
CA PHE A 360 13.55 -15.43 -24.27
C PHE A 360 12.11 -15.82 -24.56
N ARG A 361 11.63 -15.55 -25.78
CA ARG A 361 10.30 -15.97 -26.22
C ARG A 361 10.26 -17.50 -26.33
N HIS A 362 9.26 -18.10 -25.68
CA HIS A 362 9.12 -19.55 -25.59
C HIS A 362 9.17 -20.29 -26.93
N ASP A 363 8.58 -19.73 -27.99
CA ASP A 363 8.40 -20.44 -29.26
C ASP A 363 9.68 -20.55 -30.12
N ASP A 364 10.55 -19.54 -30.07
CA ASP A 364 11.71 -19.44 -30.97
C ASP A 364 13.01 -19.00 -30.29
N MET A 365 13.02 -18.91 -28.96
CA MET A 365 14.16 -18.49 -28.13
C MET A 365 14.75 -17.13 -28.53
N ALA A 366 13.98 -16.28 -29.22
CA ALA A 366 14.38 -14.91 -29.49
C ALA A 366 14.41 -14.11 -28.19
N LEU A 367 15.49 -13.36 -27.94
CA LEU A 367 15.57 -12.46 -26.79
C LEU A 367 14.78 -11.18 -27.09
N VAL A 368 13.65 -10.95 -26.41
CA VAL A 368 12.70 -9.86 -26.68
C VAL A 368 12.65 -8.90 -25.49
N ARG A 369 12.43 -7.60 -25.76
CA ARG A 369 12.20 -6.58 -24.71
C ARG A 369 10.84 -6.80 -24.04
N SER A 370 10.79 -6.58 -22.74
CA SER A 370 9.52 -6.51 -22.00
C SER A 370 8.77 -5.24 -22.38
N ASP A 371 7.60 -5.39 -22.97
CA ASP A 371 6.75 -4.28 -23.43
C ASP A 371 5.46 -4.11 -22.60
N ARG A 372 5.33 -4.91 -21.54
CA ARG A 372 4.18 -5.00 -20.63
C ARG A 372 4.59 -5.64 -19.32
N SER A 373 3.74 -5.54 -18.29
CA SER A 373 4.01 -6.12 -16.98
C SER A 373 4.11 -7.65 -17.02
N TRP A 374 4.96 -8.19 -16.15
CA TRP A 374 5.06 -9.63 -15.95
C TRP A 374 3.94 -10.14 -15.06
N THR A 375 3.64 -11.43 -15.21
CA THR A 375 2.63 -12.12 -14.42
C THR A 375 3.18 -12.42 -13.03
N ARG A 376 2.53 -11.88 -12.01
CA ARG A 376 2.84 -12.13 -10.60
C ARG A 376 2.48 -13.56 -10.23
N GLN A 377 3.42 -14.26 -9.58
CA GLN A 377 3.19 -15.63 -9.08
C GLN A 377 3.01 -15.66 -7.56
N THR A 378 3.67 -14.73 -6.86
CA THR A 378 3.66 -14.64 -5.40
C THR A 378 3.55 -13.21 -4.93
N THR A 379 3.10 -13.05 -3.69
CA THR A 379 3.02 -11.77 -2.97
C THR A 379 3.34 -12.01 -1.50
N ASP A 380 3.97 -11.01 -0.86
CA ASP A 380 4.16 -10.97 0.59
C ASP A 380 3.32 -9.89 1.29
N THR A 381 2.66 -9.03 0.50
CA THR A 381 1.95 -7.81 0.93
C THR A 381 0.43 -7.92 0.78
N VAL A 382 -0.08 -8.86 -0.02
CA VAL A 382 -1.51 -9.16 -0.09
C VAL A 382 -1.82 -10.28 0.89
N VAL A 383 -2.13 -9.90 2.12
CA VAL A 383 -2.52 -10.84 3.17
C VAL A 383 -4.02 -11.08 3.14
N SER A 384 -4.40 -12.35 3.21
CA SER A 384 -5.79 -12.80 3.29
C SER A 384 -6.05 -13.59 4.56
N ASP A 385 -7.31 -13.74 4.93
CA ASP A 385 -7.71 -14.71 5.95
C ASP A 385 -8.29 -15.99 5.33
N SER A 386 -8.61 -16.97 6.20
CA SER A 386 -9.15 -18.26 5.80
C SER A 386 -10.55 -18.19 5.17
N ASP A 387 -11.26 -17.07 5.34
CA ASP A 387 -12.55 -16.78 4.70
C ASP A 387 -12.40 -16.08 3.34
N GLY A 388 -11.16 -15.78 2.92
CA GLY A 388 -10.85 -15.11 1.65
C GLY A 388 -11.05 -13.59 1.68
N ARG A 389 -11.01 -12.96 2.85
CA ARG A 389 -11.02 -11.50 3.01
C ARG A 389 -9.62 -10.96 2.81
N PHE A 390 -9.46 -9.91 2.00
CA PHE A 390 -8.16 -9.34 1.64
C PHE A 390 -7.95 -7.95 2.22
N GLY A 391 -6.73 -7.71 2.71
CA GLY A 391 -6.26 -6.38 3.07
C GLY A 391 -6.91 -5.77 4.31
N TYR A 392 -6.37 -4.64 4.75
CA TYR A 392 -6.80 -3.97 5.97
C TYR A 392 -8.23 -3.42 5.88
N GLY A 393 -8.76 -3.17 4.68
CA GLY A 393 -10.10 -2.61 4.49
C GLY A 393 -11.22 -3.48 5.06
N GLN A 394 -11.01 -4.81 5.14
CA GLN A 394 -11.95 -5.76 5.75
C GLN A 394 -11.84 -5.81 7.29
N TYR A 395 -10.82 -5.17 7.85
CA TYR A 395 -10.49 -5.09 9.28
C TYR A 395 -10.19 -3.65 9.67
N LEU A 396 -10.86 -2.70 9.01
CA LEU A 396 -10.58 -1.27 9.14
C LEU A 396 -10.75 -0.78 10.59
N PRO A 397 -11.77 -1.22 11.37
CA PRO A 397 -11.86 -0.85 12.78
C PRO A 397 -10.64 -1.32 13.60
N ASP A 398 -10.17 -2.56 13.40
CA ASP A 398 -9.00 -3.08 14.11
C ASP A 398 -7.72 -2.33 13.71
N PHE A 399 -7.55 -2.05 12.41
CA PHE A 399 -6.44 -1.25 11.90
C PHE A 399 -6.42 0.15 12.53
N ILE A 400 -7.58 0.84 12.57
CA ILE A 400 -7.68 2.17 13.19
C ILE A 400 -7.43 2.09 14.70
N ARG A 401 -7.91 1.04 15.38
CA ARG A 401 -7.68 0.82 16.81
C ARG A 401 -6.19 0.79 17.12
N GLY A 402 -5.43 -0.09 16.47
CA GLY A 402 -3.99 -0.19 16.71
C GLY A 402 -3.22 1.07 16.29
N ALA A 403 -3.66 1.74 15.21
CA ALA A 403 -3.10 3.04 14.83
C ALA A 403 -3.30 4.10 15.93
N PHE A 404 -4.50 4.16 16.51
CA PHE A 404 -4.82 5.09 17.57
C PHE A 404 -4.06 4.78 18.84
N ASP A 405 -4.04 3.51 19.27
CA ASP A 405 -3.42 3.13 20.55
C ASP A 405 -1.93 3.46 20.54
N LEU A 406 -1.26 3.21 19.42
CA LEU A 406 0.11 3.67 19.24
C LEU A 406 0.20 5.21 19.24
N TRP A 407 -0.66 5.90 18.48
CA TRP A 407 -0.61 7.36 18.41
C TRP A 407 -0.83 8.03 19.77
N ALA A 408 -1.73 7.50 20.59
CA ALA A 408 -1.96 7.97 21.95
C ALA A 408 -0.69 7.87 22.82
N ILE A 409 0.06 6.78 22.69
CA ILE A 409 1.36 6.59 23.36
C ILE A 409 2.37 7.61 22.84
N LEU A 410 2.48 7.78 21.51
CA LEU A 410 3.35 8.78 20.90
C LEU A 410 3.02 10.19 21.40
N CYS A 411 1.74 10.56 21.48
CA CYS A 411 1.30 11.84 22.03
C CYS A 411 1.70 12.01 23.50
N HIS A 412 1.51 10.97 24.32
CA HIS A 412 1.79 11.03 25.76
C HIS A 412 3.29 11.11 26.06
N HIS A 413 4.10 10.39 25.29
CA HIS A 413 5.55 10.26 25.47
C HIS A 413 6.39 11.06 24.48
N ARG A 414 5.79 12.02 23.75
CA ARG A 414 6.48 12.75 22.67
C ARG A 414 7.79 13.41 23.10
N ASP A 415 7.84 13.98 24.31
CA ASP A 415 9.02 14.69 24.81
C ASP A 415 10.15 13.70 25.15
N GLU A 416 9.80 12.54 25.71
CA GLU A 416 10.72 11.45 26.05
C GLU A 416 11.31 10.83 24.77
N ILE A 417 10.44 10.49 23.81
CA ILE A 417 10.84 9.90 22.52
C ILE A 417 11.66 10.91 21.71
N GLY A 418 11.22 12.17 21.64
CA GLY A 418 11.93 13.25 20.96
C GLY A 418 13.32 13.53 21.55
N ALA A 419 13.47 13.44 22.87
CA ALA A 419 14.76 13.54 23.53
C ALA A 419 15.68 12.36 23.16
N VAL A 420 15.18 11.12 23.09
CA VAL A 420 15.98 9.96 22.67
C VAL A 420 16.44 10.11 21.22
N LEU A 421 15.52 10.48 20.32
CA LEU A 421 15.82 10.72 18.91
C LEU A 421 16.89 11.80 18.75
N SER A 422 16.70 12.95 19.39
CA SER A 422 17.63 14.07 19.31
C SER A 422 19.00 13.74 19.90
N ASN A 423 19.05 13.15 21.10
CA ASN A 423 20.31 12.89 21.79
C ASN A 423 21.14 11.77 21.16
N ARG A 424 20.48 10.74 20.62
CA ARG A 424 21.18 9.56 20.07
C ARG A 424 21.48 9.70 18.59
N TYR A 425 20.64 10.42 17.84
CA TYR A 425 20.67 10.40 16.37
C TYR A 425 20.66 11.81 15.73
N GLY A 426 20.49 12.88 16.51
CA GLY A 426 20.19 14.23 15.99
C GLY A 426 21.20 14.85 15.02
N ASP A 427 22.50 14.54 15.15
CA ASP A 427 23.56 15.09 14.28
C ASP A 427 24.27 14.01 13.43
N THR A 428 23.89 12.75 13.59
CA THR A 428 24.60 11.59 13.02
C THR A 428 23.70 10.69 12.20
N ALA A 429 22.38 10.90 12.23
CA ALA A 429 21.47 10.08 11.46
C ALA A 429 21.67 10.29 9.97
N VAL A 430 21.75 9.18 9.24
CA VAL A 430 21.88 9.16 7.79
C VAL A 430 20.65 8.50 7.20
N THR A 431 19.89 9.23 6.37
CA THR A 431 18.71 8.68 5.67
C THR A 431 18.93 8.70 4.16
N ARG A 432 18.32 7.74 3.45
CA ARG A 432 18.27 7.72 1.99
C ARG A 432 17.35 8.84 1.48
N VAL A 433 17.81 9.53 0.45
CA VAL A 433 17.03 10.51 -0.29
C VAL A 433 16.60 9.89 -1.61
N LEU A 434 15.32 10.03 -1.93
CA LEU A 434 14.74 9.66 -3.23
C LEU A 434 14.39 10.95 -3.99
N PRO A 435 15.28 11.49 -4.84
CA PRO A 435 15.00 12.72 -5.58
C PRO A 435 13.86 12.57 -6.60
N ARG A 436 13.56 11.33 -6.99
CA ARG A 436 12.59 10.93 -8.03
C ARG A 436 12.02 9.57 -7.70
N GLU A 437 10.94 9.19 -8.36
CA GLU A 437 10.43 7.83 -8.32
C GLU A 437 11.46 6.86 -8.94
N THR A 438 11.70 5.73 -8.28
CA THR A 438 12.68 4.73 -8.72
C THR A 438 12.42 4.18 -10.13
N GLY A 439 11.14 4.14 -10.53
CA GLY A 439 10.72 3.75 -11.88
C GLY A 439 11.28 4.66 -12.99
N ASP A 440 11.53 5.95 -12.71
CA ASP A 440 12.15 6.87 -13.67
C ASP A 440 13.60 6.46 -13.97
N TYR A 441 14.34 6.04 -12.94
CA TYR A 441 15.71 5.55 -13.08
C TYR A 441 15.76 4.20 -13.78
N ALA A 442 14.85 3.28 -13.44
CA ALA A 442 14.74 1.99 -14.12
C ALA A 442 14.49 2.18 -15.62
N HIS A 443 13.60 3.11 -15.99
CA HIS A 443 13.34 3.44 -17.39
C HIS A 443 14.54 4.09 -18.09
N ALA A 444 15.27 4.96 -17.39
CA ALA A 444 16.50 5.57 -17.92
C ALA A 444 17.60 4.52 -18.16
N LEU A 445 17.81 3.60 -17.22
CA LEU A 445 18.73 2.46 -17.39
C LEU A 445 18.30 1.56 -18.55
N GLU A 446 17.01 1.26 -18.67
CA GLU A 446 16.50 0.46 -19.77
C GLU A 446 16.84 1.07 -21.13
N ARG A 447 16.62 2.37 -21.30
CA ARG A 447 16.96 3.10 -22.54
C ARG A 447 18.46 3.20 -22.79
N LEU A 448 19.26 3.37 -21.74
CA LEU A 448 20.71 3.35 -21.86
C LEU A 448 21.21 1.97 -22.32
N LEU A 449 20.83 0.92 -21.60
CA LEU A 449 21.37 -0.43 -21.80
C LEU A 449 20.83 -1.10 -23.07
N LEU A 450 19.55 -0.90 -23.41
CA LEU A 450 18.91 -1.55 -24.56
C LEU A 450 18.88 -0.71 -25.84
N ASP A 451 18.86 0.62 -25.71
CA ASP A 451 18.73 1.54 -26.87
C ASP A 451 19.99 2.39 -27.10
N GLY A 452 20.95 2.39 -26.16
CA GLY A 452 22.16 3.21 -26.22
C GLY A 452 21.89 4.70 -26.01
N GLN A 453 20.74 5.05 -25.42
CA GLN A 453 20.33 6.43 -25.21
C GLN A 453 20.81 6.90 -23.84
N GLU A 454 21.73 7.86 -23.82
CA GLU A 454 22.22 8.45 -22.58
C GLU A 454 21.10 9.15 -21.77
N PRO A 455 21.22 9.17 -20.44
CA PRO A 455 20.24 9.84 -19.58
C PRO A 455 20.00 11.30 -19.98
N ALA A 456 18.72 11.70 -20.03
CA ALA A 456 18.30 13.01 -20.48
C ALA A 456 18.79 14.17 -19.58
N GLY A 457 18.75 15.40 -20.10
CA GLY A 457 19.27 16.59 -19.41
C GLY A 457 18.56 17.00 -18.11
N HIS A 458 17.41 16.41 -17.78
CA HIS A 458 16.70 16.68 -16.52
C HIS A 458 17.31 15.93 -15.32
N PHE A 459 18.09 14.88 -15.55
CA PHE A 459 18.93 14.27 -14.53
C PHE A 459 20.11 15.19 -14.23
N ASN A 460 20.35 15.45 -12.95
CA ASN A 460 21.49 16.21 -12.46
C ASN A 460 22.79 15.43 -12.73
N ARG A 461 23.94 16.06 -12.46
CA ARG A 461 25.24 15.46 -12.77
C ARG A 461 25.46 14.12 -12.06
N ALA A 462 25.12 14.04 -10.77
CA ALA A 462 25.33 12.86 -9.95
C ALA A 462 24.43 11.68 -10.34
N GLU A 463 23.15 11.97 -10.65
CA GLU A 463 22.21 10.99 -11.19
C GLU A 463 22.76 10.39 -12.49
N ARG A 464 23.23 11.25 -13.42
CA ARG A 464 23.79 10.79 -14.70
C ARG A 464 25.05 9.95 -14.55
N GLU A 465 25.97 10.34 -13.66
CA GLU A 465 27.21 9.59 -13.43
C GLU A 465 26.91 8.16 -12.94
N GLN A 466 25.95 7.97 -12.03
CA GLN A 466 25.53 6.65 -11.55
C GLN A 466 24.78 5.84 -12.62
N LEU A 467 23.84 6.47 -13.35
CA LEU A 467 23.12 5.81 -14.44
C LEU A 467 24.07 5.31 -15.54
N LEU A 468 25.09 6.11 -15.90
CA LEU A 468 26.11 5.71 -16.88
C LEU A 468 26.99 4.55 -16.38
N ALA A 469 27.11 4.36 -15.06
CA ALA A 469 27.76 3.21 -14.45
C ALA A 469 26.86 1.96 -14.36
N GLY A 470 25.59 2.07 -14.77
CA GLY A 470 24.61 0.98 -14.73
C GLY A 470 23.93 0.81 -13.38
N ASP A 471 23.94 1.83 -12.52
CA ASP A 471 23.30 1.79 -11.21
C ASP A 471 22.07 2.69 -11.15
N VAL A 472 21.11 2.30 -10.32
CA VAL A 472 20.04 3.21 -9.91
C VAL A 472 20.63 4.20 -8.90
N PRO A 473 20.52 5.53 -9.17
CA PRO A 473 21.07 6.56 -8.33
C PRO A 473 20.65 6.41 -6.87
N TYR A 474 21.65 6.44 -5.99
CA TYR A 474 21.46 6.17 -4.57
C TYR A 474 22.16 7.25 -3.74
N PHE A 475 21.37 7.95 -2.93
CA PHE A 475 21.78 9.15 -2.20
C PHE A 475 21.37 9.10 -0.74
N HIS A 476 22.12 9.78 0.12
CA HIS A 476 21.82 9.97 1.52
C HIS A 476 22.10 11.40 1.99
N VAL A 477 21.46 11.79 3.08
CA VAL A 477 21.71 13.06 3.79
C VAL A 477 21.97 12.75 5.26
N THR A 478 22.79 13.59 5.90
CA THR A 478 23.02 13.54 7.35
C THR A 478 22.16 14.59 8.04
N ALA A 479 21.59 14.21 9.19
CA ALA A 479 20.86 15.09 10.09
C ALA A 479 21.63 16.39 10.39
N GLY A 480 20.94 17.53 10.37
CA GLY A 480 21.53 18.82 10.79
C GLY A 480 22.49 19.49 9.80
N ASP A 481 22.79 18.84 8.66
CA ASP A 481 23.58 19.42 7.57
C ASP A 481 22.74 19.56 6.28
N PRO A 482 21.99 20.66 6.11
CA PRO A 482 21.17 20.89 4.92
C PRO A 482 22.02 21.12 3.67
N ALA A 483 23.36 21.12 3.76
CA ALA A 483 24.26 21.40 2.65
C ALA A 483 24.81 20.16 1.95
N THR A 484 24.52 18.91 2.37
CA THR A 484 25.19 17.74 1.76
C THR A 484 24.31 16.54 1.35
N LEU A 485 24.25 16.28 0.04
CA LEU A 485 23.87 15.00 -0.56
C LEU A 485 25.11 14.11 -0.72
N TYR A 486 25.15 12.99 -0.01
CA TYR A 486 26.21 11.99 -0.11
C TYR A 486 25.74 10.82 -0.99
N THR A 487 26.58 10.34 -1.90
CA THR A 487 26.42 9.00 -2.48
C THR A 487 27.17 8.00 -1.61
N LEU A 488 26.88 6.70 -1.70
CA LEU A 488 27.71 5.67 -1.03
C LEU A 488 29.22 5.75 -1.41
N ASP A 489 29.53 6.44 -2.52
CA ASP A 489 30.88 6.71 -3.02
C ASP A 489 31.37 8.16 -2.71
N GLY A 490 30.63 8.96 -1.92
CA GLY A 490 30.97 10.34 -1.54
C GLY A 490 30.04 11.42 -2.13
N PRO A 491 30.13 12.70 -1.70
CA PRO A 491 29.13 13.71 -2.01
C PRO A 491 29.25 14.34 -3.39
N THR A 492 28.09 14.65 -4.00
CA THR A 492 27.99 15.28 -5.32
C THR A 492 26.74 16.18 -5.44
N GLY A 493 26.79 17.36 -4.83
CA GLY A 493 26.10 18.61 -5.26
C GLY A 493 24.57 18.73 -5.13
N GLU A 494 24.16 19.80 -4.44
CA GLU A 494 22.80 20.28 -4.06
C GLU A 494 21.98 19.35 -3.16
N SER A 495 21.42 19.97 -2.11
CA SER A 495 21.02 19.28 -0.89
C SER A 495 19.60 19.68 -0.52
N PRO A 496 18.70 18.71 -0.27
CA PRO A 496 17.37 19.02 0.23
C PRO A 496 17.45 19.50 1.69
N ASP A 497 16.66 20.53 2.03
CA ASP A 497 16.50 20.99 3.41
C ASP A 497 15.66 19.95 4.18
N ILE A 498 16.33 19.00 4.83
CA ILE A 498 15.69 17.94 5.62
C ILE A 498 15.96 18.20 7.11
N ARG A 499 14.90 18.56 7.83
CA ARG A 499 14.88 18.61 9.30
C ARG A 499 14.30 17.31 9.82
N PHE A 500 15.06 16.60 10.65
CA PHE A 500 14.58 15.36 11.23
C PHE A 500 13.76 15.57 12.50
N PHE A 501 12.71 14.76 12.60
CA PHE A 501 11.96 14.44 13.81
C PHE A 501 11.48 15.66 14.61
N ASP A 502 10.49 16.37 14.07
CA ASP A 502 9.70 17.33 14.84
C ASP A 502 8.54 16.60 15.53
N THR A 503 8.62 16.49 16.86
CA THR A 503 7.60 15.83 17.69
C THR A 503 6.53 16.79 18.20
N ASP A 504 6.66 18.11 17.98
CA ASP A 504 5.72 19.11 18.51
C ASP A 504 4.32 18.92 17.90
N GLY A 505 4.25 18.39 16.68
CA GLY A 505 3.01 18.10 15.96
C GLY A 505 2.32 16.79 16.36
N TRP A 506 2.85 16.00 17.29
CA TRP A 506 2.24 14.74 17.72
C TRP A 506 1.09 14.99 18.70
N ASP A 507 -0.07 15.35 18.16
CA ASP A 507 -1.32 15.53 18.90
C ASP A 507 -2.49 14.75 18.27
N LEU A 508 -3.64 14.74 18.96
CA LEU A 508 -4.83 14.04 18.49
C LEU A 508 -5.41 14.62 17.19
N SER A 509 -5.12 15.89 16.86
CA SER A 509 -5.60 16.51 15.62
C SER A 509 -4.79 15.99 14.43
N ALA A 510 -3.47 15.86 14.57
CA ALA A 510 -2.57 15.33 13.56
C ALA A 510 -2.90 13.87 13.19
N PHE A 511 -3.36 13.07 14.16
CA PHE A 511 -3.85 11.71 13.91
C PHE A 511 -5.00 11.66 12.89
N GLY A 512 -5.79 12.73 12.78
CA GLY A 512 -6.91 12.80 11.87
C GLY A 512 -6.53 12.55 10.40
N THR A 513 -5.30 12.89 10.00
CA THR A 513 -4.78 12.60 8.65
C THR A 513 -4.55 11.10 8.43
N VAL A 514 -4.02 10.40 9.43
CA VAL A 514 -3.81 8.94 9.40
C VAL A 514 -5.15 8.24 9.23
N ILE A 515 -6.16 8.63 10.04
CA ILE A 515 -7.51 8.07 9.96
C ILE A 515 -8.12 8.32 8.58
N ARG A 516 -8.18 9.59 8.15
CA ARG A 516 -8.80 9.96 6.87
C ARG A 516 -8.20 9.14 5.74
N ASP A 517 -6.87 9.12 5.64
CA ASP A 517 -6.19 8.46 4.54
C ASP A 517 -6.33 6.93 4.61
N ALA A 518 -6.35 6.34 5.81
CA ALA A 518 -6.65 4.93 5.98
C ALA A 518 -8.04 4.58 5.42
N VAL A 519 -9.04 5.44 5.60
CA VAL A 519 -10.41 5.21 5.10
C VAL A 519 -10.55 5.49 3.59
N LEU A 520 -9.97 6.56 3.07
CA LEU A 520 -10.23 7.03 1.69
C LEU A 520 -9.95 5.99 0.60
N PHE A 521 -8.95 5.12 0.78
CA PHE A 521 -8.49 4.18 -0.25
C PHE A 521 -9.00 2.74 -0.08
N VAL A 522 -9.82 2.51 0.94
CA VAL A 522 -10.60 1.29 1.10
C VAL A 522 -12.07 1.64 0.98
N LYS A 523 -12.85 0.88 0.20
CA LYS A 523 -14.30 1.07 0.14
C LYS A 523 -14.92 0.19 1.22
N PRO A 524 -15.17 0.67 2.45
CA PRO A 524 -15.93 -0.11 3.40
C PRO A 524 -17.29 -0.41 2.77
N THR A 525 -17.64 -1.70 2.68
CA THR A 525 -18.91 -2.15 2.10
C THR A 525 -20.11 -1.79 2.98
N SER A 526 -19.86 -1.51 4.26
CA SER A 526 -20.79 -1.01 5.27
C SER A 526 -19.99 -0.27 6.34
N PRO A 527 -20.57 0.71 7.05
CA PRO A 527 -20.08 1.12 8.37
C PRO A 527 -19.85 -0.13 9.23
N ASP A 528 -18.65 -0.26 9.80
CA ASP A 528 -18.26 -1.40 10.61
C ASP A 528 -18.02 -0.96 12.05
N ARG A 529 -18.27 -1.86 13.00
CA ARG A 529 -18.11 -1.65 14.43
C ARG A 529 -17.35 -2.82 15.03
N ALA A 530 -16.09 -2.58 15.37
CA ALA A 530 -15.26 -3.54 16.09
C ALA A 530 -14.19 -2.80 16.89
N ALA A 531 -13.65 -3.45 17.92
CA ALA A 531 -12.55 -2.93 18.75
C ALA A 531 -12.78 -1.50 19.32
N GLY A 532 -14.03 -1.12 19.65
CA GLY A 532 -14.34 0.23 20.12
C GLY A 532 -14.20 1.32 19.04
N VAL A 533 -14.07 0.93 17.77
CA VAL A 533 -14.02 1.83 16.61
C VAL A 533 -15.28 1.65 15.78
N ARG A 534 -15.86 2.77 15.35
CA ARG A 534 -16.95 2.83 14.37
C ARG A 534 -16.49 3.60 13.16
N THR A 535 -16.65 3.00 11.98
CA THR A 535 -16.19 3.59 10.73
C THR A 535 -17.37 4.06 9.88
N GLY A 536 -17.15 5.13 9.15
CA GLY A 536 -18.02 5.67 8.12
C GLY A 536 -17.17 6.24 6.99
N TYR A 537 -17.81 6.63 5.90
CA TYR A 537 -17.09 7.11 4.70
C TYR A 537 -16.33 8.42 4.93
N HIS A 538 -16.87 9.29 5.78
CA HIS A 538 -16.33 10.62 6.10
C HIS A 538 -16.19 10.87 7.61
N GLU A 539 -16.33 9.81 8.41
CA GLU A 539 -16.34 9.90 9.86
C GLU A 539 -15.83 8.60 10.50
N VAL A 540 -15.04 8.72 11.56
CA VAL A 540 -14.63 7.60 12.40
C VAL A 540 -14.78 8.02 13.86
N ALA A 541 -15.43 7.17 14.65
CA ALA A 541 -15.54 7.34 16.10
C ALA A 541 -14.70 6.27 16.81
N ILE A 542 -13.92 6.68 17.81
CA ILE A 542 -13.01 5.84 18.58
C ILE A 542 -13.37 6.00 20.05
N ASP A 543 -13.71 4.90 20.71
CA ASP A 543 -13.93 4.84 22.14
C ASP A 543 -12.57 4.80 22.85
N TRP A 544 -12.35 5.73 23.79
CA TRP A 544 -11.15 5.81 24.63
C TRP A 544 -11.55 5.64 26.09
N THR A 545 -11.61 4.37 26.51
CA THR A 545 -12.15 3.96 27.81
C THR A 545 -11.35 4.48 28.99
N ASP A 546 -10.03 4.66 28.85
CA ASP A 546 -9.15 5.09 29.95
C ASP A 546 -9.45 6.50 30.45
N VAL A 547 -10.02 7.33 29.58
CA VAL A 547 -10.36 8.73 29.87
C VAL A 547 -11.85 9.00 29.69
N ASP A 548 -12.67 7.94 29.68
CA ASP A 548 -14.13 7.98 29.60
C ASP A 548 -14.67 8.83 28.42
N SER A 549 -13.94 8.86 27.31
CA SER A 549 -14.22 9.76 26.19
C SER A 549 -14.33 9.03 24.85
N ARG A 550 -15.09 9.61 23.94
CA ARG A 550 -15.22 9.21 22.54
C ARG A 550 -14.68 10.31 21.65
N LEU A 551 -13.76 9.94 20.78
CA LEU A 551 -13.16 10.81 19.78
C LEU A 551 -13.85 10.59 18.44
N ILE A 552 -14.37 11.65 17.85
CA ILE A 552 -15.09 11.60 16.57
C ILE A 552 -14.32 12.45 15.57
N TYR A 553 -13.69 11.79 14.62
CA TYR A 553 -12.98 12.41 13.50
C TYR A 553 -13.93 12.50 12.32
N ILE A 554 -14.13 13.72 11.80
CA ILE A 554 -14.94 13.96 10.60
C ILE A 554 -14.12 14.75 9.60
N TRP A 555 -14.22 14.41 8.32
CA TRP A 555 -13.53 15.15 7.28
C TRP A 555 -14.39 15.47 6.07
N ASP A 556 -13.98 16.54 5.38
CA ASP A 556 -14.34 16.85 4.00
C ASP A 556 -13.06 16.72 3.13
N ASP A 557 -13.11 17.24 1.90
CA ASP A 557 -11.97 17.14 0.98
C ASP A 557 -10.71 17.87 1.50
N ASP A 558 -10.88 18.92 2.31
CA ASP A 558 -9.80 19.83 2.71
C ASP A 558 -9.45 19.76 4.20
N THR A 559 -10.42 19.41 5.06
CA THR A 559 -10.30 19.58 6.51
C THR A 559 -10.66 18.31 7.27
N VAL A 560 -9.86 17.97 8.29
CA VAL A 560 -10.22 16.99 9.33
C VAL A 560 -10.56 17.73 10.62
N ARG A 561 -11.69 17.39 11.24
CA ARG A 561 -12.20 17.96 12.50
C ARG A 561 -12.28 16.86 13.55
N LEU A 562 -11.85 17.18 14.77
CA LEU A 562 -11.96 16.31 15.94
C LEU A 562 -13.04 16.85 16.89
N GLN A 563 -13.98 16.00 17.28
CA GLN A 563 -14.94 16.24 18.35
C GLN A 563 -14.70 15.23 19.49
N VAL A 564 -14.82 15.68 20.73
CA VAL A 564 -14.69 14.82 21.93
C VAL A 564 -16.02 14.85 22.68
N THR A 565 -16.53 13.67 23.04
CA THR A 565 -17.78 13.50 23.81
C THR A 565 -17.60 12.45 24.91
N ASP A 566 -18.46 12.44 25.93
CA ASP A 566 -18.42 11.41 26.98
C ASP A 566 -18.84 10.02 26.43
N LEU A 567 -18.36 8.93 27.04
CA LEU A 567 -18.70 7.55 26.65
C LEU A 567 -20.08 7.07 27.14
N ASP A 568 -20.75 7.83 28.01
CA ASP A 568 -21.93 7.45 28.82
C ASP A 568 -23.24 7.13 28.07
N ASP A 569 -23.16 6.81 26.77
CA ASP A 569 -24.25 6.24 25.98
C ASP A 569 -23.96 4.76 25.64
N PRO A 570 -24.25 3.83 26.56
CA PRO A 570 -24.04 2.39 26.36
C PRO A 570 -24.92 1.81 25.24
N THR A 571 -25.90 2.57 24.75
CA THR A 571 -26.78 2.17 23.64
C THR A 571 -26.34 2.71 22.28
N GLY A 572 -25.44 3.69 22.23
CA GLY A 572 -25.06 4.40 21.01
C GLY A 572 -26.15 5.31 20.41
N LEU A 573 -27.29 5.48 21.09
CA LEU A 573 -28.46 6.23 20.62
C LEU A 573 -28.29 7.75 20.60
N ASP A 574 -27.50 8.35 21.49
CA ASP A 574 -27.15 9.78 21.47
C ASP A 574 -26.26 10.10 20.26
N GLU A 575 -25.41 9.16 19.87
CA GLU A 575 -24.66 9.28 18.62
C GLU A 575 -25.54 9.10 17.40
N VAL A 576 -26.43 8.10 17.40
CA VAL A 576 -27.44 7.97 16.34
C VAL A 576 -28.26 9.26 16.23
N SER A 577 -28.66 9.85 17.36
CA SER A 577 -29.36 11.12 17.42
C SER A 577 -28.56 12.25 16.78
N THR A 578 -27.29 12.38 17.18
CA THR A 578 -26.39 13.43 16.71
C THR A 578 -26.10 13.29 15.22
N ARG A 579 -25.80 12.07 14.76
CA ARG A 579 -25.51 11.78 13.36
C ARG A 579 -26.73 11.96 12.47
N LEU A 580 -27.93 11.54 12.90
CA LEU A 580 -29.18 11.81 12.18
C LEU A 580 -29.41 13.31 11.99
N ARG A 581 -29.22 14.12 13.04
CA ARG A 581 -29.36 15.58 12.96
C ARG A 581 -28.34 16.21 12.01
N ARG A 582 -27.10 15.70 11.98
CA ARG A 582 -26.05 16.16 11.07
C ARG A 582 -26.34 15.79 9.62
N ILE A 583 -26.72 14.54 9.36
CA ILE A 583 -27.14 14.07 8.03
C ILE A 583 -28.29 14.94 7.53
N ASP A 584 -29.29 15.20 8.37
CA ASP A 584 -30.43 16.04 8.02
C ASP A 584 -30.04 17.48 7.71
N HIS A 585 -29.15 18.07 8.50
CA HIS A 585 -28.64 19.41 8.23
C HIS A 585 -27.85 19.48 6.91
N ALA A 586 -26.99 18.49 6.64
CA ALA A 586 -26.23 18.39 5.41
C ALA A 586 -27.13 18.17 4.20
N ASP A 587 -28.10 17.25 4.29
CA ASP A 587 -29.10 17.01 3.25
C ASP A 587 -29.92 18.27 2.98
N ALA A 588 -30.45 18.93 4.01
CA ALA A 588 -31.23 20.14 3.86
C ALA A 588 -30.43 21.26 3.19
N THR A 589 -29.16 21.42 3.53
CA THR A 589 -28.26 22.42 2.95
C THR A 589 -28.01 22.14 1.46
N LEU A 590 -27.54 20.93 1.13
CA LEU A 590 -27.28 20.54 -0.25
C LEU A 590 -28.54 20.57 -1.11
N ARG A 591 -29.68 20.08 -0.57
CA ARG A 591 -30.96 20.01 -1.28
C ARG A 591 -31.55 21.39 -1.52
N SER A 592 -31.42 22.32 -0.58
CA SER A 592 -31.86 23.71 -0.79
C SER A 592 -31.06 24.36 -1.91
N ALA A 593 -29.74 24.26 -1.87
CA ALA A 593 -28.87 24.77 -2.95
C ALA A 593 -29.19 24.12 -4.31
N TRP A 594 -29.43 22.80 -4.33
CA TRP A 594 -29.80 22.10 -5.57
C TRP A 594 -31.16 22.55 -6.10
N VAL A 595 -32.16 22.76 -5.25
CA VAL A 595 -33.47 23.30 -5.65
C VAL A 595 -33.35 24.74 -6.16
N GLU A 596 -32.54 25.58 -5.51
CA GLU A 596 -32.25 26.96 -5.93
C GLU A 596 -31.56 27.02 -7.30
N SER A 597 -30.71 26.04 -7.63
CA SER A 597 -30.14 25.87 -8.98
C SER A 597 -31.18 25.49 -10.06
N GLY A 598 -32.44 25.27 -9.67
CA GLY A 598 -33.47 24.71 -10.54
C GLY A 598 -33.27 23.22 -10.82
N LYS A 599 -32.59 22.49 -9.93
CA LYS A 599 -32.23 21.07 -10.04
C LYS A 599 -31.36 20.74 -11.26
N LYS A 600 -30.47 21.65 -11.66
CA LYS A 600 -29.61 21.50 -12.85
C LYS A 600 -28.14 21.29 -12.52
N ASP A 601 -27.73 21.57 -11.28
CA ASP A 601 -26.36 21.37 -10.83
C ASP A 601 -26.07 19.88 -10.60
N GLU A 602 -25.25 19.29 -11.46
CA GLU A 602 -24.88 17.86 -11.44
C GLU A 602 -23.94 17.51 -10.29
N ASP A 603 -23.10 18.45 -9.84
CA ASP A 603 -22.19 18.25 -8.71
C ASP A 603 -22.97 18.18 -7.40
N LEU A 604 -23.92 19.12 -7.20
CA LEU A 604 -24.83 19.07 -6.05
C LEU A 604 -25.67 17.80 -6.06
N ALA A 605 -26.16 17.36 -7.22
CA ALA A 605 -26.91 16.11 -7.36
C ALA A 605 -26.06 14.89 -6.97
N THR A 606 -24.80 14.85 -7.40
CA THR A 606 -23.86 13.76 -7.10
C THR A 606 -23.55 13.71 -5.60
N ARG A 607 -23.25 14.85 -4.97
CA ARG A 607 -23.00 14.93 -3.51
C ARG A 607 -24.21 14.53 -2.68
N LEU A 608 -25.42 14.91 -3.11
CA LEU A 608 -26.67 14.48 -2.48
C LEU A 608 -26.88 12.98 -2.56
N ALA A 609 -26.67 12.39 -3.74
CA ALA A 609 -26.80 10.95 -3.95
C ALA A 609 -25.78 10.18 -3.08
N GLN A 610 -24.55 10.66 -3.01
CA GLN A 610 -23.50 10.08 -2.16
C GLN A 610 -23.90 10.16 -0.68
N LEU A 611 -24.23 11.35 -0.17
CA LEU A 611 -24.67 11.52 1.23
C LEU A 611 -25.84 10.60 1.57
N CYS A 612 -26.87 10.53 0.71
CA CYS A 612 -28.04 9.69 0.95
C CYS A 612 -27.69 8.20 0.93
N GLY A 613 -26.82 7.76 0.01
CA GLY A 613 -26.39 6.36 -0.07
C GLY A 613 -25.59 5.92 1.16
N GLU A 614 -24.66 6.76 1.62
CA GLU A 614 -23.86 6.51 2.82
C GLU A 614 -24.72 6.49 4.09
N ALA A 615 -25.61 7.49 4.20
CA ALA A 615 -26.56 7.58 5.30
C ALA A 615 -27.56 6.41 5.31
N ALA A 616 -27.92 5.85 4.15
CA ALA A 616 -28.78 4.69 4.05
C ALA A 616 -28.13 3.42 4.59
N LEU A 617 -26.89 3.13 4.19
CA LEU A 617 -26.14 1.98 4.70
C LEU A 617 -25.95 2.07 6.21
N TRP A 618 -25.66 3.27 6.71
CA TRP A 618 -25.57 3.52 8.15
C TRP A 618 -26.92 3.38 8.87
N LEU A 619 -28.00 3.91 8.30
CA LEU A 619 -29.32 3.74 8.92
C LEU A 619 -29.74 2.27 8.94
N GLU A 620 -29.35 1.48 7.95
CA GLU A 620 -29.58 0.03 7.93
C GLU A 620 -28.90 -0.66 9.11
N SER A 621 -27.63 -0.34 9.41
CA SER A 621 -26.95 -0.88 10.59
C SER A 621 -27.61 -0.45 11.89
N VAL A 622 -28.10 0.80 11.98
CA VAL A 622 -28.86 1.29 13.15
C VAL A 622 -30.16 0.50 13.33
N VAL A 623 -30.88 0.25 12.24
CA VAL A 623 -32.14 -0.50 12.26
C VAL A 623 -31.91 -1.99 12.56
N ASP A 624 -30.78 -2.56 12.15
CA ASP A 624 -30.37 -3.92 12.52
C ASP A 624 -30.06 -4.05 14.02
N GLU A 625 -29.37 -3.06 14.59
CA GLU A 625 -28.94 -3.10 15.99
C GLU A 625 -30.07 -2.71 16.97
N HIS A 626 -30.83 -1.66 16.63
CA HIS A 626 -31.77 -1.02 17.56
C HIS A 626 -33.23 -1.03 17.08
N GLY A 627 -33.50 -1.45 15.85
CA GLY A 627 -34.77 -1.22 15.19
C GLY A 627 -34.95 0.23 14.73
N TRP A 628 -36.12 0.55 14.16
CA TRP A 628 -36.42 1.91 13.71
C TRP A 628 -36.18 2.99 14.81
N PRO A 629 -35.37 4.03 14.55
CA PRO A 629 -35.03 5.05 15.56
C PRO A 629 -36.24 5.94 15.89
N THR A 630 -36.94 5.59 16.97
CA THR A 630 -38.12 6.35 17.45
C THR A 630 -37.73 7.59 18.26
N ALA A 631 -38.67 8.51 18.47
CA ALA A 631 -38.43 9.70 19.28
C ALA A 631 -38.03 9.38 20.73
N ALA A 632 -38.45 8.23 21.27
CA ALA A 632 -38.05 7.78 22.59
C ALA A 632 -36.59 7.30 22.64
N MET A 633 -36.04 6.84 21.51
CA MET A 633 -34.67 6.35 21.41
C MET A 633 -33.68 7.48 21.16
N VAL A 634 -33.98 8.35 20.18
CA VAL A 634 -33.00 9.32 19.65
C VAL A 634 -33.44 10.78 19.80
N GLY A 635 -34.59 11.03 20.43
CA GLY A 635 -35.22 12.35 20.47
C GLY A 635 -36.01 12.68 19.20
N ALA A 636 -36.95 13.62 19.33
CA ALA A 636 -37.93 13.91 18.28
C ALA A 636 -37.30 14.46 16.99
N GLU A 637 -36.29 15.32 17.09
CA GLU A 637 -35.63 15.92 15.93
C GLU A 637 -34.89 14.88 15.08
N ALA A 638 -34.15 13.99 15.74
CA ALA A 638 -33.41 12.91 15.08
C ALA A 638 -34.33 11.85 14.49
N ALA A 639 -35.40 11.46 15.20
CA ALA A 639 -36.40 10.53 14.66
C ALA A 639 -37.06 11.11 13.39
N ALA A 640 -37.36 12.42 13.40
CA ALA A 640 -37.89 13.10 12.22
C ALA A 640 -36.85 13.18 11.08
N ALA A 641 -35.56 13.33 11.41
CA ALA A 641 -34.46 13.27 10.45
C ALA A 641 -34.36 11.87 9.80
N ALA A 642 -34.49 10.78 10.56
CA ALA A 642 -34.52 9.42 10.01
C ALA A 642 -35.69 9.23 9.03
N CYS A 643 -36.88 9.72 9.38
CA CYS A 643 -38.04 9.73 8.48
C CYS A 643 -37.77 10.50 7.18
N ARG A 644 -37.10 11.67 7.24
CA ARG A 644 -36.76 12.46 6.05
C ARG A 644 -35.71 11.78 5.19
N LEU A 645 -34.66 11.25 5.82
CA LEU A 645 -33.64 10.48 5.14
C LEU A 645 -34.26 9.32 4.35
N LEU A 646 -35.13 8.52 4.98
CA LEU A 646 -35.82 7.40 4.31
C LEU A 646 -36.69 7.84 3.11
N GLN A 647 -37.25 9.04 3.17
CA GLN A 647 -37.98 9.63 2.03
C GLN A 647 -37.07 10.07 0.88
N HIS A 648 -35.82 10.38 1.17
CA HIS A 648 -34.83 10.91 0.23
C HIS A 648 -33.93 9.83 -0.37
N MET A 649 -33.89 8.64 0.25
CA MET A 649 -33.14 7.50 -0.26
C MET A 649 -33.68 7.00 -1.60
N ASP A 650 -32.76 6.84 -2.55
CA ASP A 650 -32.97 6.11 -3.81
C ASP A 650 -32.39 4.69 -3.70
N GLY A 651 -32.98 3.72 -4.39
CA GLY A 651 -32.54 2.31 -4.34
C GLY A 651 -33.03 1.53 -3.11
N SER A 652 -32.45 0.34 -2.87
CA SER A 652 -32.72 -0.54 -1.71
C SER A 652 -34.19 -0.70 -1.30
N PHE A 653 -35.03 -1.16 -2.23
CA PHE A 653 -36.48 -1.32 -2.00
C PHE A 653 -36.79 -2.21 -0.79
N ASP A 654 -36.06 -3.32 -0.61
CA ASP A 654 -36.30 -4.25 0.49
C ASP A 654 -36.07 -3.60 1.86
N PHE A 655 -34.98 -2.84 2.02
CA PHE A 655 -34.70 -2.08 3.24
C PHE A 655 -35.80 -1.04 3.51
N ARG A 656 -36.20 -0.26 2.50
CA ARG A 656 -37.25 0.75 2.66
C ARG A 656 -38.62 0.14 3.03
N HIS A 657 -38.97 -1.02 2.46
CA HIS A 657 -40.16 -1.77 2.86
C HIS A 657 -40.10 -2.29 4.29
N ARG A 658 -38.93 -2.79 4.70
CA ARG A 658 -38.71 -3.20 6.09
C ARG A 658 -38.89 -2.02 7.04
N CYS A 659 -38.22 -0.89 6.80
CA CYS A 659 -38.38 0.30 7.63
C CYS A 659 -39.83 0.77 7.66
N LEU A 660 -40.54 0.78 6.52
CA LEU A 660 -41.95 1.15 6.48
C LEU A 660 -42.82 0.22 7.33
N ARG A 661 -42.55 -1.09 7.34
CA ARG A 661 -43.23 -2.06 8.19
C ARG A 661 -42.95 -1.81 9.67
N GLU A 662 -41.69 -1.55 10.03
CA GLU A 662 -41.29 -1.24 11.40
C GLU A 662 -41.90 0.09 11.88
N MET A 663 -41.86 1.15 11.06
CA MET A 663 -42.52 2.42 11.32
C MET A 663 -44.04 2.25 11.50
N THR A 664 -44.69 1.45 10.65
CA THR A 664 -46.13 1.17 10.76
C THR A 664 -46.44 0.45 12.07
N SER A 665 -45.62 -0.52 12.46
CA SER A 665 -45.76 -1.22 13.75
C SER A 665 -45.53 -0.28 14.93
N ALA A 666 -44.51 0.60 14.86
CA ALA A 666 -44.22 1.56 15.91
C ALA A 666 -45.32 2.64 16.04
N ALA A 667 -45.96 3.02 14.94
CA ALA A 667 -47.07 3.96 14.93
C ALA A 667 -48.31 3.42 15.64
N GLN A 668 -48.53 2.09 15.68
CA GLN A 668 -49.62 1.48 16.48
C GLN A 668 -49.49 1.79 17.97
N ASN A 669 -48.27 2.03 18.45
CA ASN A 669 -47.97 2.39 19.83
C ASN A 669 -47.69 3.90 20.01
N ASN A 670 -48.05 4.75 19.04
CA ASN A 670 -47.75 6.19 19.01
C ASN A 670 -46.26 6.55 19.10
N ALA A 671 -45.34 5.61 18.80
CA ALA A 671 -43.90 5.85 18.84
C ALA A 671 -43.38 6.52 17.54
N VAL A 672 -44.19 6.49 16.47
CA VAL A 672 -43.95 7.19 15.20
C VAL A 672 -45.24 7.92 14.79
N PRO A 673 -45.17 9.20 14.37
CA PRO A 673 -46.34 9.90 13.85
C PRO A 673 -46.93 9.21 12.61
N LEU A 674 -48.25 9.02 12.58
CA LEU A 674 -48.93 8.43 11.42
C LEU A 674 -48.66 9.21 10.12
N ALA A 675 -48.55 10.55 10.21
CA ALA A 675 -48.20 11.37 9.05
C ALA A 675 -46.84 10.98 8.44
N ASP A 676 -45.84 10.62 9.24
CA ASP A 676 -44.52 10.21 8.73
C ASP A 676 -44.61 8.89 7.96
N VAL A 677 -45.43 7.95 8.44
CA VAL A 677 -45.74 6.70 7.71
C VAL A 677 -46.37 7.02 6.35
N ALA A 678 -47.27 8.00 6.27
CA ALA A 678 -47.87 8.43 5.01
C ALA A 678 -46.83 9.04 4.04
N TYR A 679 -45.93 9.89 4.54
CA TYR A 679 -44.85 10.48 3.74
C TYR A 679 -43.90 9.44 3.16
N VAL A 680 -43.46 8.48 3.98
CA VAL A 680 -42.57 7.38 3.53
C VAL A 680 -43.31 6.45 2.56
N THR A 681 -44.57 6.11 2.84
CA THR A 681 -45.39 5.26 1.96
C THR A 681 -45.47 5.84 0.55
N ASP A 682 -45.77 7.12 0.42
CA ASP A 682 -45.88 7.78 -0.88
C ASP A 682 -44.51 7.89 -1.58
N ALA A 683 -43.44 8.16 -0.83
CA ALA A 683 -42.08 8.20 -1.38
C ALA A 683 -41.66 6.84 -1.98
N VAL A 684 -41.87 5.75 -1.23
CA VAL A 684 -41.59 4.38 -1.69
C VAL A 684 -42.42 4.06 -2.92
N ARG A 685 -43.74 4.31 -2.89
CA ARG A 685 -44.63 4.01 -4.02
C ARG A 685 -44.22 4.75 -5.29
N LEU A 686 -43.89 6.04 -5.20
CA LEU A 686 -43.45 6.80 -6.37
C LEU A 686 -42.14 6.27 -6.95
N SER A 687 -41.18 5.90 -6.09
CA SER A 687 -39.92 5.28 -6.55
C SER A 687 -40.13 3.93 -7.24
N GLU A 688 -41.24 3.23 -6.95
CA GLU A 688 -41.68 2.00 -7.64
C GLU A 688 -42.54 2.28 -8.88
N GLY A 689 -42.73 3.54 -9.27
CA GLY A 689 -43.62 3.93 -10.36
C GLY A 689 -45.12 3.80 -10.05
N ARG A 690 -45.49 3.53 -8.79
CA ARG A 690 -46.87 3.38 -8.34
C ARG A 690 -47.45 4.73 -7.90
N PRO A 691 -48.77 4.93 -8.04
CA PRO A 691 -49.41 6.15 -7.57
C PRO A 691 -49.41 6.23 -6.04
N GLN A 692 -49.31 7.46 -5.53
CA GLN A 692 -49.38 7.86 -4.12
C GLN A 692 -50.76 7.54 -3.52
N LEU A 693 -50.81 7.29 -2.22
CA LEU A 693 -52.04 7.13 -1.47
C LEU A 693 -52.48 8.42 -0.79
N TYR A 694 -51.52 9.19 -0.25
CA TYR A 694 -51.83 10.32 0.63
C TYR A 694 -51.51 11.69 0.00
N GLY A 695 -50.86 11.71 -1.16
CA GLY A 695 -50.54 12.94 -1.90
C GLY A 695 -49.49 13.80 -1.21
N THR A 696 -48.47 13.18 -0.62
CA THR A 696 -47.44 13.90 0.14
C THR A 696 -46.31 14.49 -0.72
N LYS A 697 -46.09 13.97 -1.94
CA LYS A 697 -45.03 14.42 -2.85
C LYS A 697 -45.59 15.21 -4.01
N PHE A 698 -44.89 16.29 -4.35
CA PHE A 698 -45.26 17.27 -5.37
C PHE A 698 -44.19 17.35 -6.44
N GLU A 699 -44.61 17.60 -7.66
CA GLU A 699 -43.77 17.83 -8.83
C GLU A 699 -44.06 19.22 -9.39
N LEU A 700 -43.01 19.89 -9.87
CA LEU A 700 -43.17 21.13 -10.61
C LEU A 700 -43.57 20.79 -12.06
N ARG A 701 -44.79 21.13 -12.45
CA ARG A 701 -45.30 20.95 -13.81
C ARG A 701 -45.81 22.29 -14.33
N ASN A 702 -45.25 22.76 -15.44
CA ASN A 702 -45.60 24.05 -16.06
C ASN A 702 -45.52 25.25 -15.10
N GLY A 703 -44.55 25.25 -14.17
CA GLY A 703 -44.40 26.33 -13.18
C GLY A 703 -45.36 26.25 -12.00
N GLU A 704 -46.17 25.20 -11.88
CA GLU A 704 -47.05 24.95 -10.74
C GLU A 704 -46.64 23.68 -9.99
N PHE A 705 -46.60 23.73 -8.66
CA PHE A 705 -46.42 22.55 -7.83
C PHE A 705 -47.73 21.77 -7.73
N LEU A 706 -47.77 20.61 -8.38
CA LEU A 706 -48.91 19.71 -8.37
C LEU A 706 -48.54 18.40 -7.65
N PRO A 707 -49.48 17.78 -6.93
CA PRO A 707 -49.23 16.46 -6.35
C PRO A 707 -48.90 15.47 -7.48
N GLY A 708 -47.97 14.55 -7.22
CA GLY A 708 -47.71 13.41 -8.09
C GLY A 708 -48.96 12.52 -8.27
N ARG A 709 -48.90 11.50 -9.14
CA ARG A 709 -50.06 10.64 -9.43
C ARG A 709 -50.67 10.04 -8.15
N LEU A 710 -51.98 10.18 -7.96
CA LEU A 710 -52.76 9.62 -6.84
C LEU A 710 -53.47 8.33 -7.26
N ALA A 711 -53.61 7.40 -6.32
CA ALA A 711 -54.33 6.14 -6.55
C ALA A 711 -55.85 6.34 -6.52
N ASP A 712 -56.32 7.21 -5.63
CA ASP A 712 -57.72 7.62 -5.48
C ASP A 712 -57.79 9.11 -5.13
N PRO A 713 -57.94 10.00 -6.14
CA PRO A 713 -58.04 11.43 -5.92
C PRO A 713 -59.27 11.85 -5.10
N ASP A 714 -60.39 11.15 -5.24
CA ASP A 714 -61.66 11.52 -4.60
C ASP A 714 -61.68 11.11 -3.11
N GLY A 715 -61.02 9.98 -2.78
CA GLY A 715 -60.89 9.46 -1.42
C GLY A 715 -59.68 9.97 -0.63
N VAL A 716 -58.77 10.76 -1.25
CA VAL A 716 -57.48 11.13 -0.65
C VAL A 716 -57.62 11.85 0.69
N ASP A 717 -58.61 12.72 0.85
CA ASP A 717 -58.78 13.50 2.09
C ASP A 717 -59.26 12.63 3.26
N ALA A 718 -60.03 11.57 3.00
CA ALA A 718 -60.40 10.61 4.03
C ALA A 718 -59.19 9.79 4.50
N LEU A 719 -58.31 9.39 3.57
CA LEU A 719 -57.04 8.72 3.88
C LEU A 719 -56.10 9.64 4.66
N ARG A 720 -55.97 10.90 4.25
CA ARG A 720 -55.16 11.92 4.96
C ARG A 720 -55.68 12.15 6.37
N ALA A 721 -57.00 12.28 6.56
CA ALA A 721 -57.60 12.41 7.88
C ALA A 721 -57.30 11.21 8.79
N SER A 722 -57.31 9.98 8.26
CA SER A 722 -56.95 8.77 9.03
C SER A 722 -55.50 8.75 9.52
N MET A 723 -54.62 9.50 8.85
CA MET A 723 -53.20 9.66 9.21
C MET A 723 -52.93 10.96 9.99
N GLY A 724 -53.97 11.70 10.39
CA GLY A 724 -53.83 12.96 11.12
C GLY A 724 -53.31 14.13 10.27
N MET A 725 -53.48 14.07 8.94
CA MET A 725 -53.00 15.08 7.99
C MET A 725 -54.13 16.03 7.57
N PRO A 726 -53.81 17.31 7.27
CA PRO A 726 -54.78 18.26 6.73
C PRO A 726 -55.22 17.85 5.32
N PRO A 727 -56.38 18.34 4.82
CA PRO A 727 -56.81 18.10 3.44
C PRO A 727 -55.73 18.44 2.40
N LEU A 728 -55.70 17.71 1.28
CA LEU A 728 -54.68 17.85 0.25
C LEU A 728 -54.63 19.26 -0.33
N ALA A 729 -55.79 19.91 -0.49
CA ALA A 729 -55.87 21.28 -0.98
C ALA A 729 -55.19 22.30 -0.05
N GLU A 730 -55.37 22.16 1.27
CA GLU A 730 -54.71 23.01 2.26
C GLU A 730 -53.19 22.78 2.26
N TYR A 731 -52.76 21.52 2.15
CA TYR A 731 -51.34 21.18 2.09
C TYR A 731 -50.69 21.69 0.80
N ALA A 732 -51.36 21.56 -0.35
CA ALA A 732 -50.89 22.09 -1.62
C ALA A 732 -50.67 23.61 -1.54
N GLU A 733 -51.56 24.34 -0.87
CA GLU A 733 -51.39 25.77 -0.67
C GLU A 733 -50.15 26.11 0.17
N LYS A 734 -49.88 25.36 1.24
CA LYS A 734 -48.64 25.52 2.03
C LYS A 734 -47.38 25.26 1.19
N ILE A 735 -47.40 24.26 0.31
CA ILE A 735 -46.29 23.98 -0.61
C ILE A 735 -46.10 25.14 -1.60
N ARG A 736 -47.19 25.68 -2.17
CA ARG A 736 -47.10 26.85 -3.07
C ARG A 736 -46.56 28.08 -2.37
N GLN A 737 -46.96 28.36 -1.13
CA GLN A 737 -46.45 29.50 -0.38
C GLN A 737 -44.94 29.36 -0.07
N ARG A 738 -44.50 28.14 0.24
CA ARG A 738 -43.10 27.87 0.59
C ARG A 738 -42.16 27.89 -0.61
N PHE A 739 -42.59 27.41 -1.78
CA PHE A 739 -41.73 27.23 -2.97
C PHE A 739 -42.14 28.08 -4.18
N GLY A 740 -43.26 28.81 -4.13
CA GLY A 740 -43.78 29.60 -5.25
C GLY A 740 -42.98 30.87 -5.56
N HIS A 741 -42.21 31.39 -4.60
CA HIS A 741 -41.36 32.56 -4.79
C HIS A 741 -40.08 32.28 -5.61
N THR A 742 -39.67 31.01 -5.74
CA THR A 742 -38.46 30.61 -6.49
C THR A 742 -38.66 30.69 -8.01
N ILE A 743 -39.89 30.86 -8.49
CA ILE A 743 -40.25 30.85 -9.93
C ILE A 743 -40.28 32.27 -10.53
N THR A 744 -40.35 33.33 -9.71
CA THR A 744 -40.63 34.71 -10.17
C THR A 744 -39.42 35.63 -10.26
N SER A 745 -38.20 35.12 -10.45
CA SER A 745 -37.04 35.99 -10.76
C SER A 745 -36.36 35.58 -12.06
N PRO A 746 -36.78 36.12 -13.22
CA PRO A 746 -35.90 36.21 -14.36
C PRO A 746 -34.87 37.30 -14.05
N ALA A 747 -33.59 36.95 -14.03
CA ALA A 747 -32.50 37.90 -14.01
C ALA A 747 -32.71 38.94 -15.12
N ALA A 748 -32.95 40.18 -14.72
CA ALA A 748 -33.09 41.29 -15.65
C ALA A 748 -31.72 41.59 -16.27
N GLY A 749 -31.58 41.26 -17.56
CA GLY A 749 -30.88 42.05 -18.55
C GLY A 749 -29.36 42.09 -18.50
N ALA A 750 -28.73 41.24 -19.32
CA ALA A 750 -27.60 41.69 -20.15
C ALA A 750 -27.72 41.02 -21.52
N ALA A 751 -27.87 41.84 -22.55
CA ALA A 751 -27.78 41.47 -23.95
C ALA A 751 -27.02 42.59 -24.68
N PRO A 752 -26.46 42.32 -25.86
CA PRO A 752 -25.46 41.32 -26.19
C PRO A 752 -24.02 41.83 -26.03
#